data_AF-Q47K39-F1
#
_entry.id   AF-Q47K39-F1
#
_cell.length_a   1.000
_cell.length_b   1.000
_cell.length_c   1.000
_cell.angle_alpha   90.00
_cell.angle_beta   90.00
_cell.angle_gamma   90.00
#
_symmetry.space_group_name_H-M   'P 1'
#
loop_
_entity.id
_entity.type
_entity.pdbx_description
1 polymer ?
#
loop_
_entity_poly.entity_id
_entity_poly.type
_entity_poly.pdbx_seq_one_letter_code
_entity_poly.pdbx_strand_id
1 'polypeptide(L)'
;MSAAKSMQVLRVALDLPLHRLFDYVVESASTEDIGLRVRVPFGRGEKLGVIVEVLAESDWPLEQLKPAIEVLRDLPPLPGDFFRLCRFASAYYQAALGEVIMQALPIGLKRLDPPTRRNARASRSSVAIAPPALTEEQTIAVAAVDPAAGFSAHLLHGVTGSGKTEVYLRLIERAQADGKQVLLLVPEINLTPQLEGRVRSRFPEAGVVSLHSELAEAARERNWRAAFSGEASIVLGTRLSIFTPMPRLGLIVVDEEHDASFKQQDGMRYSARDVAVFRAHQLGIPVLLGSATPSLETWANAQSKRYNLITLLERANPEASLPAIHILDTRKMVLQEGVGEPLIAAIKERLARGEQSLVFLNRRGYSPVLACPACGWVSRCTRCAANMVLHLADKRLRCHHCGCEHRIPKACPTCGNQDIHPFGRGTQRLEGWLQEAFPEARVLRVDRDSVKSRKQWEVMLDRIHGGEADILVGTQMLAKGHDFPKLTLVGVLGADSALFAADWRAPERLFAQLMQVAGRAGRAELKGEVQIQTQYPDHPLFASLVKHDYPGFAALQLKEREQAGFPPYAFQAVLRAEAPEMADAIAFLKTAAAMPLIGEHENIMIYDPVPMKLARLANLERGQLLAESYSRPALQVFLPLWREAIEGIKAPSKLRWHIEVDPLEF
;
A
#
# COMPACT_ATOMS: atom_id res chain seq x y z
N MET A 1 -1.26 -61.31 -6.69
CA MET A 1 -0.06 -60.48 -6.42
C MET A 1 -0.53 -59.05 -6.19
N SER A 2 -0.61 -58.64 -4.93
CA SER A 2 -0.91 -57.25 -4.56
C SER A 2 0.35 -56.44 -4.81
N ALA A 3 0.31 -55.47 -5.72
CA ALA A 3 1.40 -54.51 -5.87
C ALA A 3 1.54 -53.78 -4.52
N ALA A 4 2.68 -53.94 -3.84
CA ALA A 4 2.97 -53.18 -2.64
C ALA A 4 2.85 -51.69 -3.00
N LYS A 5 1.81 -51.01 -2.49
CA LYS A 5 1.64 -49.58 -2.70
C LYS A 5 2.88 -48.89 -2.11
N SER A 6 3.70 -48.29 -2.97
CA SER A 6 4.88 -47.55 -2.53
C SER A 6 4.41 -46.35 -1.72
N MET A 7 4.65 -46.38 -0.41
CA MET A 7 4.34 -45.29 0.50
C MET A 7 5.22 -44.10 0.14
N GLN A 8 4.60 -42.95 -0.12
CA GLN A 8 5.30 -41.73 -0.50
C GLN A 8 5.21 -40.68 0.60
N VAL A 9 6.12 -39.71 0.57
CA VAL A 9 6.15 -38.58 1.47
C VAL A 9 5.67 -37.33 0.74
N LEU A 10 4.69 -36.64 1.31
CA LEU A 10 4.24 -35.32 0.91
C LEU A 10 4.91 -34.28 1.79
N ARG A 11 5.65 -33.35 1.19
CA ARG A 11 6.14 -32.16 1.89
C ARG A 11 5.17 -31.00 1.69
N VAL A 12 4.59 -30.53 2.79
CA VAL A 12 3.41 -29.67 2.79
C VAL A 12 3.70 -28.29 3.38
N ALA A 13 3.32 -27.25 2.65
CA ALA A 13 3.25 -25.88 3.11
C ALA A 13 1.99 -25.64 3.94
N LEU A 14 2.16 -25.20 5.19
CA LEU A 14 1.07 -24.84 6.10
C LEU A 14 1.12 -23.34 6.43
N ASP A 15 -0.05 -22.77 6.76
CA ASP A 15 -0.19 -21.37 7.20
C ASP A 15 0.31 -21.21 8.64
N LEU A 16 1.62 -21.24 8.79
CA LEU A 16 2.36 -21.17 10.05
C LEU A 16 3.61 -20.29 9.86
N PRO A 17 3.94 -19.43 10.84
CA PRO A 17 5.13 -18.59 10.80
C PRO A 17 6.37 -19.39 11.20
N LEU A 18 6.65 -20.49 10.51
CA LEU A 18 7.78 -21.38 10.74
C LEU A 18 8.54 -21.57 9.44
N HIS A 19 9.85 -21.34 9.44
CA HIS A 19 10.74 -21.48 8.28
C HIS A 19 11.02 -22.94 7.90
N ARG A 20 9.98 -23.78 7.88
CA ARG A 20 10.03 -25.18 7.49
C ARG A 20 8.71 -25.64 6.87
N LEU A 21 8.79 -26.72 6.12
CA LEU A 21 7.64 -27.46 5.61
C LEU A 21 7.41 -28.70 6.49
N PHE A 22 6.30 -29.41 6.27
CA PHE A 22 5.91 -30.54 7.09
C PHE A 22 5.71 -31.79 6.24
N ASP A 23 6.36 -32.88 6.64
CA ASP A 23 6.32 -34.15 5.91
C ASP A 23 5.17 -35.03 6.44
N TYR A 24 4.47 -35.67 5.51
CA TYR A 24 3.34 -36.58 5.76
C TYR A 24 3.44 -37.81 4.87
N VAL A 25 2.93 -38.95 5.30
CA VAL A 25 2.89 -40.16 4.46
C VAL A 25 1.56 -40.29 3.71
N VAL A 26 1.60 -40.86 2.51
CA VAL A 26 0.41 -41.13 1.70
C VAL A 26 0.57 -42.42 0.92
N GLU A 27 -0.52 -43.20 0.78
CA GLU A 27 -0.49 -44.49 0.08
C GLU A 27 -0.29 -44.36 -1.44
N SER A 28 -0.74 -43.23 -2.02
CA SER A 28 -0.64 -42.98 -3.45
C SER A 28 -0.61 -41.48 -3.72
N ALA A 29 0.55 -40.98 -4.11
CA ALA A 29 0.70 -39.69 -4.75
C ALA A 29 1.61 -39.82 -5.98
N SER A 30 1.72 -38.74 -6.73
CA SER A 30 2.71 -38.62 -7.80
C SER A 30 3.22 -37.18 -7.87
N THR A 31 4.24 -36.94 -8.68
CA THR A 31 4.73 -35.58 -8.93
C THR A 31 3.65 -34.66 -9.53
N GLU A 32 2.58 -35.21 -10.12
CA GLU A 32 1.42 -34.42 -10.60
C GLU A 32 0.58 -33.82 -9.47
N ASP A 33 0.72 -34.33 -8.24
CA ASP A 33 0.02 -33.79 -7.07
C ASP A 33 0.73 -32.54 -6.48
N ILE A 34 1.96 -32.21 -6.93
CA ILE A 34 2.66 -30.98 -6.51
C ILE A 34 1.86 -29.77 -6.95
N GLY A 35 1.52 -28.88 -6.01
CA GLY A 35 0.65 -27.74 -6.27
C GLY A 35 -0.80 -27.96 -5.86
N LEU A 36 -1.21 -29.20 -5.56
CA LEU A 36 -2.54 -29.46 -5.03
C LEU A 36 -2.65 -29.12 -3.55
N ARG A 37 -3.89 -28.90 -3.11
CA ARG A 37 -4.20 -28.73 -1.70
C ARG A 37 -4.32 -30.09 -1.04
N VAL A 38 -3.91 -30.18 0.22
CA VAL A 38 -3.98 -31.42 1.00
C VAL A 38 -4.47 -31.12 2.40
N ARG A 39 -5.38 -31.97 2.89
CA ARG A 39 -5.86 -31.99 4.27
C ARG A 39 -4.94 -32.88 5.09
N VAL A 40 -4.39 -32.33 6.16
CA VAL A 40 -3.41 -33.02 7.00
C VAL A 40 -3.69 -32.84 8.48
N PRO A 41 -3.33 -33.82 9.33
CA PRO A 41 -3.41 -33.66 10.78
C PRO A 41 -2.30 -32.72 11.26
N PHE A 42 -2.62 -31.78 12.14
CA PHE A 42 -1.65 -30.88 12.74
C PHE A 42 -2.01 -30.58 14.21
N GLY A 43 -1.11 -30.93 15.12
CA GLY A 43 -1.40 -30.88 16.57
C GLY A 43 -2.60 -31.76 16.93
N ARG A 44 -3.66 -31.14 17.46
CA ARG A 44 -4.93 -31.79 17.84
C ARG A 44 -6.05 -31.64 16.79
N GLY A 45 -5.79 -30.97 15.66
CA GLY A 45 -6.80 -30.70 14.64
C GLY A 45 -6.32 -31.00 13.23
N GLU A 46 -7.04 -30.48 12.25
CA GLU A 46 -6.73 -30.60 10.82
C GLU A 46 -6.40 -29.23 10.23
N LYS A 47 -5.54 -29.21 9.22
CA LYS A 47 -5.23 -28.01 8.42
C LYS A 47 -5.27 -28.36 6.93
N LEU A 48 -5.62 -27.38 6.12
CA LEU A 48 -5.29 -27.40 4.70
C LEU A 48 -3.90 -26.83 4.49
N GLY A 49 -3.14 -27.50 3.64
CA GLY A 49 -1.86 -27.03 3.12
C GLY A 49 -1.77 -27.20 1.61
N VAL A 50 -0.61 -26.89 1.06
CA VAL A 50 -0.27 -27.11 -0.35
C VAL A 50 0.90 -28.08 -0.43
N ILE A 51 0.79 -29.10 -1.29
CA ILE A 51 1.89 -30.03 -1.56
C ILE A 51 2.97 -29.28 -2.34
N VAL A 52 4.17 -29.20 -1.78
CA VAL A 52 5.32 -28.52 -2.39
C VAL A 52 6.23 -29.52 -3.09
N GLU A 53 6.44 -30.70 -2.49
CA GLU A 53 7.28 -31.77 -3.03
C GLU A 53 6.64 -33.13 -2.73
N VAL A 54 6.89 -34.11 -3.59
CA VAL A 54 6.60 -35.53 -3.38
C VAL A 54 7.93 -36.27 -3.37
N LEU A 55 8.24 -36.92 -2.26
CA LEU A 55 9.55 -37.50 -1.98
C LEU A 55 9.42 -39.01 -1.75
N ALA A 56 10.48 -39.75 -2.09
CA ALA A 56 10.59 -41.17 -1.75
C ALA A 56 11.05 -41.39 -0.30
N GLU A 57 11.78 -40.42 0.26
CA GLU A 57 12.41 -40.48 1.57
C GLU A 57 12.13 -39.19 2.37
N SER A 58 12.28 -39.26 3.69
CA SER A 58 12.12 -38.14 4.62
C SER A 58 13.29 -38.14 5.61
N ASP A 59 13.61 -36.96 6.15
CA ASP A 59 14.58 -36.84 7.25
C ASP A 59 14.10 -37.55 8.54
N TRP A 60 12.83 -37.97 8.59
CA TRP A 60 12.22 -38.70 9.69
C TRP A 60 11.82 -40.12 9.26
N PRO A 61 11.88 -41.12 10.16
CA PRO A 61 11.37 -42.45 9.89
C PRO A 61 9.90 -42.41 9.48
N LEU A 62 9.53 -43.12 8.41
CA LEU A 62 8.16 -43.10 7.83
C LEU A 62 7.07 -43.46 8.85
N GLU A 63 7.38 -44.29 9.83
CA GLU A 63 6.48 -44.72 10.91
C GLU A 63 6.12 -43.59 11.89
N GLN A 64 6.96 -42.56 11.99
CA GLN A 64 6.70 -41.37 12.84
C GLN A 64 5.88 -40.31 12.12
N LEU A 65 5.79 -40.39 10.79
CA LEU A 65 5.04 -39.45 9.98
C LEU A 65 3.55 -39.77 10.06
N LYS A 66 2.74 -38.73 10.24
CA LYS A 66 1.28 -38.89 10.21
C LYS A 66 0.81 -39.07 8.76
N PRO A 67 -0.25 -39.85 8.51
CA PRO A 67 -0.84 -39.94 7.19
C PRO A 67 -1.53 -38.63 6.80
N ALA A 68 -1.36 -38.21 5.54
CA ALA A 68 -2.21 -37.19 4.95
C ALA A 68 -3.65 -37.71 4.88
N ILE A 69 -4.63 -36.85 5.16
CA ILE A 69 -6.04 -37.23 5.23
C ILE A 69 -6.64 -37.30 3.83
N GLU A 70 -6.41 -36.27 3.02
CA GLU A 70 -7.03 -36.16 1.70
C GLU A 70 -6.28 -35.20 0.78
N VAL A 71 -5.95 -35.64 -0.44
CA VAL A 71 -5.44 -34.76 -1.50
C VAL A 71 -6.62 -34.24 -2.32
N LEU A 72 -6.82 -32.92 -2.32
CA LEU A 72 -7.94 -32.24 -2.98
C LEU A 72 -7.62 -32.02 -4.46
N ARG A 73 -8.23 -32.82 -5.33
CA ARG A 73 -8.10 -32.77 -6.80
C ARG A 73 -9.26 -31.97 -7.45
N ASP A 74 -9.77 -30.95 -6.77
CA ASP A 74 -10.87 -30.10 -7.24
C ASP A 74 -10.42 -28.91 -8.10
N LEU A 75 -9.11 -28.73 -8.25
CA LEU A 75 -8.45 -27.68 -9.01
C LEU A 75 -7.21 -28.25 -9.70
N PRO A 76 -6.77 -27.65 -10.83
CA PRO A 76 -5.45 -27.89 -11.36
C PRO A 76 -4.36 -27.58 -10.31
N PRO A 77 -3.21 -28.27 -10.34
CA PRO A 77 -2.11 -27.95 -9.45
C PRO A 77 -1.57 -26.54 -9.68
N LEU A 78 -1.16 -25.88 -8.60
CA LEU A 78 -0.49 -24.57 -8.68
C LEU A 78 0.80 -24.70 -9.52
N PRO A 79 1.03 -23.77 -10.47
CA PRO A 79 2.10 -23.93 -11.44
C PRO A 79 3.49 -23.65 -10.86
N GLY A 80 4.53 -24.14 -11.53
CA GLY A 80 5.91 -24.00 -11.03
C GLY A 80 6.40 -22.55 -10.94
N ASP A 81 5.89 -21.64 -11.77
CA ASP A 81 6.21 -20.21 -11.70
C ASP A 81 5.63 -19.54 -10.44
N PHE A 82 4.45 -19.97 -9.98
CA PHE A 82 3.90 -19.55 -8.68
C PHE A 82 4.84 -19.91 -7.53
N PHE A 83 5.34 -21.15 -7.50
CA PHE A 83 6.28 -21.58 -6.45
C PHE A 83 7.61 -20.84 -6.51
N ARG A 84 8.14 -20.58 -7.70
CA ARG A 84 9.36 -19.77 -7.87
C ARG A 84 9.17 -18.33 -7.35
N LEU A 85 8.01 -17.72 -7.61
CA LEU A 85 7.65 -16.40 -7.09
C LEU A 85 7.54 -16.39 -5.56
N CYS A 86 6.86 -17.39 -4.97
CA CYS A 86 6.74 -17.55 -3.53
C CYS A 86 8.10 -17.81 -2.85
N ARG A 87 8.98 -18.61 -3.46
CA ARG A 87 10.34 -18.84 -2.96
C ARG A 87 11.18 -17.57 -3.01
N PHE A 88 11.09 -16.78 -4.08
CA PHE A 88 11.70 -15.46 -4.12
C PHE A 88 11.19 -14.56 -2.99
N ALA A 89 9.88 -14.41 -2.84
CA ALA A 89 9.31 -13.55 -1.81
C ALA A 89 9.68 -14.03 -0.39
N SER A 90 9.67 -15.34 -0.15
CA SER A 90 10.08 -15.96 1.12
C SER A 90 11.54 -15.67 1.44
N ALA A 91 12.45 -15.92 0.49
CA ALA A 91 13.88 -15.70 0.67
C ALA A 91 14.19 -14.20 0.83
N TYR A 92 13.66 -13.36 -0.06
CA TYR A 92 13.99 -11.94 -0.10
C TYR A 92 13.44 -11.17 1.11
N TYR A 93 12.18 -11.42 1.50
CA TYR A 93 11.52 -10.73 2.61
C TYR A 93 11.62 -11.48 3.94
N GLN A 94 12.43 -12.55 4.01
CA GLN A 94 12.64 -13.35 5.22
C GLN A 94 11.34 -13.85 5.85
N ALA A 95 10.38 -14.26 5.02
CA ALA A 95 9.09 -14.81 5.45
C ALA A 95 9.06 -16.33 5.29
N ALA A 96 8.31 -17.02 6.16
CA ALA A 96 8.18 -18.48 6.09
C ALA A 96 7.51 -18.92 4.79
N LEU A 97 8.11 -19.84 4.04
CA LEU A 97 7.59 -20.25 2.72
C LEU A 97 6.15 -20.76 2.78
N GLY A 98 5.81 -21.51 3.84
CA GLY A 98 4.43 -21.98 4.06
C GLY A 98 3.43 -20.83 4.22
N GLU A 99 3.78 -19.81 5.01
CA GLU A 99 3.00 -18.59 5.17
C GLU A 99 2.86 -17.85 3.83
N VAL A 100 3.93 -17.69 3.05
CA VAL A 100 3.90 -17.02 1.74
C VAL A 100 2.93 -17.71 0.78
N ILE A 101 3.04 -19.03 0.63
CA ILE A 101 2.18 -19.82 -0.26
C ILE A 101 0.72 -19.70 0.18
N MET A 102 0.46 -19.83 1.47
CA MET A 102 -0.91 -19.80 1.99
C MET A 102 -1.50 -18.38 1.98
N GLN A 103 -0.70 -17.32 2.16
CA GLN A 103 -1.19 -15.94 2.04
C GLN A 103 -1.58 -15.58 0.61
N ALA A 104 -0.95 -16.18 -0.40
CA ALA A 104 -1.29 -16.00 -1.81
C ALA A 104 -2.65 -16.61 -2.21
N LEU A 105 -3.21 -17.49 -1.40
CA LEU A 105 -4.50 -18.15 -1.67
C LEU A 105 -5.69 -17.41 -1.01
N PRO A 106 -6.85 -17.31 -1.71
CA PRO A 106 -8.10 -16.85 -1.10
C PRO A 106 -8.48 -17.64 0.14
N ILE A 107 -9.11 -16.99 1.13
CA ILE A 107 -9.52 -17.63 2.40
C ILE A 107 -10.39 -18.88 2.18
N GLY A 108 -11.30 -18.86 1.20
CA GLY A 108 -12.14 -20.01 0.87
C GLY A 108 -11.35 -21.25 0.44
N LEU A 109 -10.15 -21.08 -0.14
CA LEU A 109 -9.27 -22.20 -0.49
C LEU A 109 -8.46 -22.75 0.69
N LYS A 110 -8.48 -22.06 1.83
CA LYS A 110 -7.68 -22.38 3.04
C LYS A 110 -8.53 -22.98 4.16
N ARG A 111 -9.85 -22.99 4.00
CA ARG A 111 -10.82 -23.52 4.97
C ARG A 111 -11.27 -24.91 4.57
N LEU A 112 -11.42 -25.77 5.58
CA LEU A 112 -11.98 -27.11 5.43
C LEU A 112 -13.46 -27.05 4.97
N ASP A 113 -14.22 -26.11 5.55
CA ASP A 113 -15.60 -25.80 5.16
C ASP A 113 -15.67 -24.48 4.38
N PRO A 114 -15.55 -24.51 3.04
CA PRO A 114 -15.67 -23.30 2.24
C PRO A 114 -17.12 -22.78 2.24
N PRO A 115 -17.33 -21.45 2.20
CA PRO A 115 -18.67 -20.89 2.09
C PRO A 115 -19.37 -21.36 0.80
N THR A 116 -20.69 -21.57 0.86
CA THR A 116 -21.48 -22.02 -0.29
C THR A 116 -21.33 -21.06 -1.47
N ARG A 117 -20.87 -21.60 -2.61
CA ARG A 117 -20.68 -20.83 -3.84
C ARG A 117 -22.03 -20.41 -4.39
N ARG A 118 -22.25 -19.09 -4.51
CA ARG A 118 -23.35 -18.55 -5.31
C ARG A 118 -22.83 -18.18 -6.68
N ASN A 119 -23.54 -18.60 -7.73
CA ASN A 119 -23.27 -18.14 -9.08
C ASN A 119 -23.33 -16.61 -9.12
N ALA A 120 -22.41 -16.00 -9.86
CA ALA A 120 -22.47 -14.56 -10.07
C ALA A 120 -23.80 -14.23 -10.76
N ARG A 121 -24.44 -13.13 -10.35
CA ARG A 121 -25.44 -12.51 -11.23
C ARG A 121 -24.70 -12.07 -12.49
N ALA A 122 -25.24 -12.41 -13.66
CA ALA A 122 -24.74 -11.92 -14.94
C ALA A 122 -24.59 -10.39 -14.85
N SER A 123 -23.37 -9.88 -15.07
CA SER A 123 -23.17 -8.44 -15.15
C SER A 123 -23.87 -7.92 -16.39
N ARG A 124 -24.61 -6.82 -16.27
CA ARG A 124 -25.21 -6.15 -17.43
C ARG A 124 -24.10 -5.78 -18.40
N SER A 125 -24.29 -6.12 -19.68
CA SER A 125 -23.42 -5.70 -20.78
C SER A 125 -23.31 -4.17 -20.75
N SER A 126 -22.10 -3.66 -20.55
CA SER A 126 -21.80 -2.23 -20.66
C SER A 126 -21.68 -1.84 -22.13
N VAL A 127 -22.22 -0.68 -22.50
CA VAL A 127 -22.07 -0.12 -23.85
C VAL A 127 -20.59 0.11 -24.13
N ALA A 128 -20.10 -0.40 -25.26
CA ALA A 128 -18.72 -0.19 -25.68
C ALA A 128 -18.49 1.31 -25.94
N ILE A 129 -17.49 1.89 -25.28
CA ILE A 129 -17.10 3.28 -25.47
C ILE A 129 -15.99 3.32 -26.53
N ALA A 130 -16.19 4.12 -27.58
CA ALA A 130 -15.18 4.33 -28.61
C ALA A 130 -13.90 4.91 -27.97
N PRO A 131 -12.72 4.34 -28.26
CA PRO A 131 -11.51 4.77 -27.59
C PRO A 131 -11.04 6.13 -28.13
N PRO A 132 -10.56 7.03 -27.27
CA PRO A 132 -10.11 8.35 -27.70
C PRO A 132 -8.88 8.24 -28.61
N ALA A 133 -8.69 9.26 -29.46
CA ALA A 133 -7.46 9.43 -30.22
C ALA A 133 -6.28 9.65 -29.26
N LEU A 134 -5.15 9.00 -29.53
CA LEU A 134 -3.93 9.18 -28.74
C LEU A 134 -3.24 10.49 -29.14
N THR A 135 -2.61 11.12 -28.16
CA THR A 135 -1.62 12.18 -28.44
C THR A 135 -0.35 11.58 -29.04
N GLU A 136 0.54 12.42 -29.56
CA GLU A 136 1.85 11.97 -30.07
C GLU A 136 2.67 11.29 -28.97
N GLU A 137 2.77 11.91 -27.79
CA GLU A 137 3.46 11.32 -26.62
C GLU A 137 2.87 9.96 -26.21
N GLN A 138 1.54 9.84 -26.21
CA GLN A 138 0.87 8.57 -25.89
C GLN A 138 1.13 7.50 -26.96
N THR A 139 1.18 7.90 -28.23
CA THR A 139 1.49 6.99 -29.34
C THR A 139 2.90 6.44 -29.22
N ILE A 140 3.87 7.31 -28.91
CA ILE A 140 5.26 6.92 -28.63
C ILE A 140 5.32 6.00 -27.41
N ALA A 141 4.61 6.34 -26.32
CA ALA A 141 4.59 5.54 -25.10
C ALA A 141 4.04 4.12 -25.34
N VAL A 142 2.96 4.00 -26.11
CA VAL A 142 2.39 2.71 -26.49
C VAL A 142 3.34 1.93 -27.40
N ALA A 143 4.03 2.59 -28.33
CA ALA A 143 5.02 1.96 -29.22
C ALA A 143 6.28 1.48 -28.49
N ALA A 144 6.69 2.17 -27.42
CA ALA A 144 7.90 1.85 -26.66
C ALA A 144 7.79 0.55 -25.84
N VAL A 145 6.57 0.11 -25.52
CA VAL A 145 6.32 -1.14 -24.80
C VAL A 145 5.84 -2.19 -25.78
N ASP A 146 6.73 -3.13 -26.11
CA ASP A 146 6.41 -4.29 -26.93
C ASP A 146 6.06 -5.50 -26.05
N PRO A 147 4.80 -5.98 -26.06
CA PRO A 147 4.38 -7.20 -25.37
C PRO A 147 5.18 -8.46 -25.75
N ALA A 148 5.79 -8.49 -26.93
CA ALA A 148 6.51 -9.65 -27.46
C ALA A 148 8.04 -9.60 -27.24
N ALA A 149 8.61 -8.48 -26.78
CA ALA A 149 10.06 -8.29 -26.68
C ALA A 149 10.74 -9.01 -25.50
N GLY A 150 10.00 -9.80 -24.72
CA GLY A 150 10.50 -10.44 -23.51
C GLY A 150 10.43 -9.52 -22.29
N PHE A 151 11.31 -9.74 -21.30
CA PHE A 151 11.35 -8.89 -20.12
C PHE A 151 11.81 -7.48 -20.46
N SER A 152 10.99 -6.50 -20.09
CA SER A 152 11.36 -5.10 -20.10
C SER A 152 10.62 -4.35 -18.99
N ALA A 153 11.32 -3.49 -18.27
CA ALA A 153 10.75 -2.67 -17.22
C ALA A 153 10.69 -1.21 -17.68
N HIS A 154 9.51 -0.61 -17.58
CA HIS A 154 9.25 0.73 -18.09
C HIS A 154 8.66 1.59 -16.98
N LEU A 155 9.16 2.83 -16.84
CA LEU A 155 8.56 3.87 -16.02
C LEU A 155 7.81 4.83 -16.93
N LEU A 156 6.47 4.87 -16.83
CA LEU A 156 5.65 5.89 -17.46
C LEU A 156 5.48 7.07 -16.49
N HIS A 157 6.36 8.06 -16.62
CA HIS A 157 6.26 9.32 -15.91
C HIS A 157 5.35 10.28 -16.66
N GLY A 158 4.12 10.46 -16.19
CA GLY A 158 3.16 11.35 -16.86
C GLY A 158 2.47 12.27 -15.88
N VAL A 159 2.43 13.58 -16.18
CA VAL A 159 1.77 14.58 -15.33
C VAL A 159 0.31 14.23 -15.06
N THR A 160 -0.31 14.79 -14.02
CA THR A 160 -1.73 14.52 -13.74
C THR A 160 -2.60 15.00 -14.90
N GLY A 161 -3.42 14.10 -15.45
CA GLY A 161 -4.25 14.38 -16.63
C GLY A 161 -3.59 14.09 -17.99
N SER A 162 -2.35 13.60 -18.03
CA SER A 162 -1.64 13.20 -19.28
C SER A 162 -2.23 11.98 -20.01
N GLY A 163 -3.22 11.30 -19.41
CA GLY A 163 -3.85 10.13 -20.02
C GLY A 163 -3.05 8.83 -19.89
N LYS A 164 -2.21 8.67 -18.85
CA LYS A 164 -1.53 7.39 -18.53
C LYS A 164 -2.47 6.17 -18.59
N THR A 165 -3.68 6.31 -18.06
CA THR A 165 -4.69 5.24 -18.11
C THR A 165 -5.02 4.81 -19.53
N GLU A 166 -5.07 5.74 -20.49
CA GLU A 166 -5.31 5.37 -21.89
C GLU A 166 -4.13 4.58 -22.47
N VAL A 167 -2.88 4.94 -22.16
CA VAL A 167 -1.70 4.14 -22.51
C VAL A 167 -1.82 2.73 -21.95
N TYR A 168 -2.23 2.57 -20.69
CA TYR A 168 -2.44 1.23 -20.10
C TYR A 168 -3.49 0.44 -20.88
N LEU A 169 -4.63 1.05 -21.21
CA LEU A 169 -5.71 0.40 -21.95
C LEU A 169 -5.25 -0.02 -23.35
N ARG A 170 -4.44 0.78 -24.05
CA ARG A 170 -3.87 0.40 -25.35
C ARG A 170 -2.88 -0.75 -25.26
N LEU A 171 -2.08 -0.81 -24.20
CA LEU A 171 -1.16 -1.93 -23.97
C LEU A 171 -1.91 -3.21 -23.58
N ILE A 172 -2.98 -3.08 -22.78
CA ILE A 172 -3.89 -4.19 -22.50
C ILE A 172 -4.52 -4.70 -23.81
N GLU A 173 -5.01 -3.81 -24.68
CA GLU A 173 -5.57 -4.17 -25.99
C GLU A 173 -4.59 -4.97 -26.85
N ARG A 174 -3.31 -4.57 -26.90
CA ARG A 174 -2.26 -5.33 -27.60
C ARG A 174 -2.01 -6.69 -26.99
N ALA A 175 -1.86 -6.79 -25.67
CA ALA A 175 -1.67 -8.08 -25.01
C ALA A 175 -2.87 -9.02 -25.18
N GLN A 176 -4.09 -8.48 -25.20
CA GLN A 176 -5.32 -9.24 -25.47
C GLN A 176 -5.36 -9.76 -26.90
N ALA A 177 -4.87 -9.00 -27.89
CA ALA A 177 -4.79 -9.45 -29.28
C ALA A 177 -3.92 -10.70 -29.43
N ASP A 178 -2.91 -10.87 -28.57
CA ASP A 178 -2.04 -12.05 -28.50
C ASP A 178 -2.61 -13.18 -27.60
N GLY A 179 -3.86 -13.05 -27.14
CA GLY A 179 -4.51 -14.03 -26.26
C GLY A 179 -3.92 -14.11 -24.85
N LYS A 180 -3.13 -13.10 -24.44
CA LYS A 180 -2.47 -13.05 -23.13
C LYS A 180 -3.39 -12.47 -22.06
N GLN A 181 -3.19 -12.92 -20.83
CA GLN A 181 -3.80 -12.30 -19.66
C GLN A 181 -3.00 -11.07 -19.24
N VAL A 182 -3.66 -10.10 -18.62
CA VAL A 182 -3.03 -8.89 -18.07
C VAL A 182 -3.38 -8.72 -16.60
N LEU A 183 -2.36 -8.38 -15.80
CA LEU A 183 -2.54 -7.96 -14.41
C LEU A 183 -2.38 -6.45 -14.31
N LEU A 184 -3.43 -5.74 -13.91
CA LEU A 184 -3.40 -4.31 -13.60
C LEU A 184 -3.51 -4.13 -12.08
N LEU A 185 -2.38 -3.82 -11.46
CA LEU A 185 -2.27 -3.46 -10.06
C LEU A 185 -2.60 -1.99 -9.84
N VAL A 186 -3.50 -1.74 -8.89
CA VAL A 186 -3.88 -0.39 -8.47
C VAL A 186 -3.89 -0.28 -6.93
N PRO A 187 -3.67 0.91 -6.37
CA PRO A 187 -3.86 1.14 -4.93
C PRO A 187 -5.29 0.80 -4.50
N GLU A 188 -5.48 0.33 -3.26
CA GLU A 188 -6.80 -0.15 -2.79
C GLU A 188 -7.92 0.88 -2.93
N ILE A 189 -7.59 2.14 -2.69
CA ILE A 189 -8.52 3.28 -2.80
C ILE A 189 -8.79 3.73 -4.23
N ASN A 190 -7.95 3.33 -5.18
CA ASN A 190 -8.12 3.67 -6.60
C ASN A 190 -8.90 2.58 -7.36
N LEU A 191 -9.13 1.40 -6.79
CA LEU A 191 -9.97 0.36 -7.36
C LEU A 191 -11.47 0.68 -7.20
N THR A 192 -11.85 1.80 -7.80
CA THR A 192 -13.22 2.33 -7.79
C THR A 192 -14.11 1.56 -8.76
N PRO A 193 -15.44 1.54 -8.56
CA PRO A 193 -16.34 0.96 -9.54
C PRO A 193 -16.28 1.71 -10.89
N GLN A 194 -15.84 2.97 -10.88
CA GLN A 194 -15.62 3.79 -12.07
C GLN A 194 -14.47 3.22 -12.92
N LEU A 195 -13.32 2.92 -12.31
CA LEU A 195 -12.20 2.29 -13.02
C LEU A 195 -12.60 0.90 -13.53
N GLU A 196 -13.20 0.07 -12.67
CA GLU A 196 -13.66 -1.26 -13.09
C GLU A 196 -14.67 -1.18 -14.23
N GLY A 197 -15.65 -0.27 -14.14
CA GLY A 197 -16.65 -0.01 -15.17
C GLY A 197 -16.01 0.46 -16.49
N ARG A 198 -14.99 1.32 -16.43
CA ARG A 198 -14.24 1.77 -17.60
C ARG A 198 -13.50 0.62 -18.29
N VAL A 199 -12.80 -0.22 -17.54
CA VAL A 199 -12.10 -1.39 -18.10
C VAL A 199 -13.08 -2.41 -18.68
N ARG A 200 -14.18 -2.70 -17.97
CA ARG A 200 -15.24 -3.59 -18.47
C ARG A 200 -15.89 -3.07 -19.76
N SER A 201 -16.16 -1.77 -19.83
CA SER A 201 -16.75 -1.13 -21.02
C SER A 201 -15.78 -1.12 -22.20
N ARG A 202 -14.47 -1.01 -21.93
CA ARG A 202 -13.42 -1.07 -22.95
C ARG A 202 -13.18 -2.48 -23.49
N PHE A 203 -13.36 -3.51 -22.64
CA PHE A 203 -13.10 -4.91 -22.95
C PHE A 203 -14.27 -5.83 -22.56
N PRO A 204 -15.43 -5.74 -23.23
CA PRO A 204 -16.62 -6.50 -22.87
C PRO A 204 -16.41 -8.02 -22.93
N GLU A 205 -15.59 -8.49 -23.88
CA GLU A 205 -15.33 -9.93 -24.12
C GLU A 205 -14.15 -10.50 -23.31
N ALA A 206 -13.36 -9.67 -22.63
CA ALA A 206 -12.09 -10.10 -22.03
C ALA A 206 -12.24 -10.82 -20.68
N GLY A 207 -13.45 -10.99 -20.15
CA GLY A 207 -13.64 -11.60 -18.83
C GLY A 207 -12.90 -10.83 -17.72
N VAL A 208 -13.30 -9.58 -17.47
CA VAL A 208 -12.64 -8.74 -16.45
C VAL A 208 -13.03 -9.21 -15.04
N VAL A 209 -12.06 -9.42 -14.15
CA VAL A 209 -12.30 -9.75 -12.73
C VAL A 209 -11.52 -8.82 -11.81
N SER A 210 -12.07 -8.59 -10.61
CA SER A 210 -11.44 -7.77 -9.57
C SER A 210 -10.96 -8.64 -8.40
N LEU A 211 -9.80 -8.33 -7.82
CA LEU A 211 -9.22 -9.01 -6.65
C LEU A 211 -8.78 -8.01 -5.59
N HIS A 212 -9.65 -7.77 -4.60
CA HIS A 212 -9.39 -6.84 -3.49
C HIS A 212 -10.07 -7.28 -2.18
N SER A 213 -9.69 -6.62 -1.08
CA SER A 213 -10.10 -6.94 0.29
C SER A 213 -11.58 -6.70 0.59
N GLU A 214 -12.26 -5.82 -0.16
CA GLU A 214 -13.69 -5.53 0.04
C GLU A 214 -14.63 -6.58 -0.59
N LEU A 215 -14.12 -7.45 -1.47
CA LEU A 215 -14.94 -8.55 -2.03
C LEU A 215 -15.25 -9.58 -0.95
N ALA A 216 -16.50 -10.02 -0.92
CA ALA A 216 -16.92 -11.17 -0.14
C ALA A 216 -16.07 -12.40 -0.51
N GLU A 217 -15.79 -13.26 0.47
CA GLU A 217 -14.87 -14.41 0.32
C GLU A 217 -15.21 -15.28 -0.90
N ALA A 218 -16.49 -15.64 -1.09
CA ALA A 218 -16.95 -16.44 -2.23
C ALA A 218 -16.75 -15.74 -3.59
N ALA A 219 -16.91 -14.41 -3.65
CA ALA A 219 -16.67 -13.65 -4.87
C ALA A 219 -15.18 -13.58 -5.20
N ARG A 220 -14.34 -13.38 -4.18
CA ARG A 220 -12.88 -13.36 -4.34
C ARG A 220 -12.34 -14.71 -4.79
N GLU A 221 -12.81 -15.81 -4.21
CA GLU A 221 -12.44 -17.16 -4.64
C GLU A 221 -12.83 -17.41 -6.10
N ARG A 222 -14.07 -17.08 -6.49
CA ARG A 222 -14.54 -17.24 -7.87
C ARG A 222 -13.68 -16.43 -8.86
N ASN A 223 -13.41 -15.16 -8.56
CA ASN A 223 -12.58 -14.30 -9.41
C ASN A 223 -11.14 -14.83 -9.50
N TRP A 224 -10.59 -15.33 -8.40
CA TRP A 224 -9.26 -15.95 -8.39
C TRP A 224 -9.23 -17.23 -9.23
N ARG A 225 -10.27 -18.07 -9.15
CA ARG A 225 -10.41 -19.28 -9.98
C ARG A 225 -10.48 -18.94 -11.46
N ALA A 226 -11.23 -17.90 -11.85
CA ALA A 226 -11.31 -17.44 -13.24
C ALA A 226 -9.96 -16.91 -13.76
N ALA A 227 -9.19 -16.21 -12.92
CA ALA A 227 -7.82 -15.80 -13.26
C ALA A 227 -6.90 -17.02 -13.43
N PHE A 228 -6.99 -17.98 -12.51
CA PHE A 228 -6.17 -19.19 -12.49
C PHE A 228 -6.46 -20.13 -13.67
N SER A 229 -7.73 -20.31 -14.05
CA SER A 229 -8.12 -21.11 -15.22
C SER A 229 -7.79 -20.43 -16.55
N GLY A 230 -7.48 -19.14 -16.54
CA GLY A 230 -7.33 -18.34 -17.76
C GLY A 230 -8.66 -17.95 -18.41
N GLU A 231 -9.79 -18.13 -17.73
CA GLU A 231 -11.12 -17.64 -18.16
C GLU A 231 -11.19 -16.11 -18.11
N ALA A 232 -10.57 -15.50 -17.09
CA ALA A 232 -10.43 -14.06 -16.98
C ALA A 232 -9.16 -13.59 -17.68
N SER A 233 -9.30 -12.80 -18.74
CA SER A 233 -8.15 -12.26 -19.48
C SER A 233 -7.60 -10.97 -18.87
N ILE A 234 -8.39 -10.27 -18.06
CA ILE A 234 -7.93 -9.07 -17.34
C ILE A 234 -8.23 -9.20 -15.86
N VAL A 235 -7.18 -9.08 -15.04
CA VAL A 235 -7.28 -9.06 -13.57
C VAL A 235 -6.95 -7.66 -13.07
N LEU A 236 -7.96 -7.01 -12.51
CA LEU A 236 -7.80 -5.78 -11.73
C LEU A 236 -7.55 -6.16 -10.29
N GLY A 237 -6.45 -5.72 -9.68
CA GLY A 237 -6.16 -6.16 -8.33
C GLY A 237 -5.35 -5.18 -7.51
N THR A 238 -5.34 -5.42 -6.20
CA THR A 238 -4.50 -4.69 -5.26
C THR A 238 -3.26 -5.53 -4.92
N ARG A 239 -2.44 -5.11 -3.96
CA ARG A 239 -1.18 -5.77 -3.53
C ARG A 239 -1.14 -7.29 -3.61
N LEU A 240 -2.09 -8.01 -2.99
CA LEU A 240 -2.06 -9.50 -2.91
C LEU A 240 -2.31 -10.19 -4.26
N SER A 241 -2.92 -9.50 -5.21
CA SER A 241 -3.20 -10.09 -6.52
C SER A 241 -1.93 -10.39 -7.33
N ILE A 242 -0.77 -9.82 -6.95
CA ILE A 242 0.51 -10.10 -7.60
C ILE A 242 0.93 -11.57 -7.51
N PHE A 243 0.39 -12.34 -6.57
CA PHE A 243 0.66 -13.78 -6.47
C PHE A 243 -0.37 -14.65 -7.20
N THR A 244 -1.42 -14.06 -7.80
CA THR A 244 -2.45 -14.83 -8.50
C THR A 244 -1.83 -15.58 -9.68
N PRO A 245 -1.89 -16.92 -9.72
CA PRO A 245 -1.41 -17.68 -10.88
C PRO A 245 -2.25 -17.33 -12.10
N MET A 246 -1.58 -17.09 -13.23
CA MET A 246 -2.21 -16.62 -14.47
C MET A 246 -1.50 -17.30 -15.64
N PRO A 247 -2.04 -18.42 -16.18
CA PRO A 247 -1.31 -19.31 -17.08
C PRO A 247 -0.84 -18.64 -18.39
N ARG A 248 -1.45 -17.53 -18.80
CA ARG A 248 -1.07 -16.78 -20.01
C ARG A 248 -0.71 -15.33 -19.71
N LEU A 249 -0.23 -14.99 -18.51
CA LEU A 249 0.16 -13.62 -18.17
C LEU A 249 1.22 -13.09 -19.15
N GLY A 250 0.91 -11.98 -19.83
CA GLY A 250 1.78 -11.34 -20.82
C GLY A 250 2.13 -9.88 -20.55
N LEU A 251 1.47 -9.24 -19.57
CA LEU A 251 1.74 -7.86 -19.19
C LEU A 251 1.36 -7.64 -17.73
N ILE A 252 2.22 -6.91 -17.00
CA ILE A 252 1.89 -6.37 -15.69
C ILE A 252 1.92 -4.85 -15.77
N VAL A 253 0.86 -4.20 -15.29
CA VAL A 253 0.79 -2.74 -15.15
C VAL A 253 0.61 -2.41 -13.68
N VAL A 254 1.39 -1.46 -13.15
CA VAL A 254 1.26 -0.95 -11.79
C VAL A 254 0.96 0.53 -11.89
N ASP A 255 -0.29 0.92 -11.61
CA ASP A 255 -0.68 2.32 -11.56
C ASP A 255 -0.35 2.94 -10.21
N GLU A 256 0.00 4.22 -10.21
CA GLU A 256 0.44 4.97 -9.03
C GLU A 256 1.49 4.19 -8.22
N GLU A 257 2.54 3.69 -8.89
CA GLU A 257 3.55 2.79 -8.32
C GLU A 257 4.24 3.29 -7.04
N HIS A 258 4.25 4.61 -6.84
CA HIS A 258 4.80 5.28 -5.66
C HIS A 258 3.94 5.10 -4.39
N ASP A 259 2.71 4.58 -4.51
CA ASP A 259 1.78 4.47 -3.40
C ASP A 259 2.24 3.45 -2.34
N ALA A 260 2.38 3.91 -1.10
CA ALA A 260 2.82 3.10 0.03
C ALA A 260 1.91 1.89 0.32
N SER A 261 0.65 1.87 -0.15
CA SER A 261 -0.25 0.73 0.00
C SER A 261 0.21 -0.53 -0.74
N PHE A 262 1.15 -0.42 -1.68
CA PHE A 262 1.79 -1.58 -2.29
C PHE A 262 2.76 -2.32 -1.35
N LYS A 263 3.20 -1.70 -0.24
CA LYS A 263 3.95 -2.39 0.82
C LYS A 263 2.99 -2.98 1.85
N GLN A 264 3.02 -4.30 1.97
CA GLN A 264 2.29 -5.03 3.02
C GLN A 264 2.98 -4.79 4.38
N GLN A 265 2.19 -4.49 5.42
CA GLN A 265 2.68 -4.18 6.77
C GLN A 265 2.41 -5.30 7.79
N ASP A 266 1.54 -6.26 7.46
CA ASP A 266 1.13 -7.38 8.31
C ASP A 266 1.40 -8.73 7.63
N GLY A 267 1.83 -9.74 8.39
CA GLY A 267 2.25 -11.03 7.85
C GLY A 267 3.52 -10.91 7.00
N MET A 268 3.50 -11.41 5.77
CA MET A 268 4.60 -11.22 4.81
C MET A 268 4.73 -9.75 4.40
N ARG A 269 5.81 -9.07 4.80
CA ARG A 269 6.02 -7.62 4.53
C ARG A 269 6.69 -7.33 3.18
N TYR A 270 6.05 -7.75 2.10
CA TYR A 270 6.55 -7.58 0.73
C TYR A 270 6.10 -6.26 0.09
N SER A 271 6.83 -5.84 -0.95
CA SER A 271 6.44 -4.74 -1.85
C SER A 271 5.86 -5.32 -3.13
N ALA A 272 4.56 -5.11 -3.38
CA ALA A 272 3.90 -5.62 -4.58
C ALA A 272 4.50 -5.04 -5.86
N ARG A 273 5.02 -3.80 -5.82
CA ARG A 273 5.74 -3.16 -6.93
C ARG A 273 7.01 -3.94 -7.27
N ASP A 274 7.84 -4.25 -6.28
CA ASP A 274 9.12 -4.92 -6.51
C ASP A 274 8.91 -6.39 -6.92
N VAL A 275 7.92 -7.05 -6.30
CA VAL A 275 7.48 -8.39 -6.70
C VAL A 275 6.91 -8.38 -8.12
N ALA A 276 6.25 -7.31 -8.57
CA ALA A 276 5.79 -7.19 -9.96
C ALA A 276 6.93 -7.14 -10.96
N VAL A 277 8.00 -6.37 -10.68
CA VAL A 277 9.19 -6.33 -11.53
C VAL A 277 9.89 -7.70 -11.56
N PHE A 278 10.04 -8.35 -10.40
CA PHE A 278 10.61 -9.70 -10.34
C PHE A 278 9.77 -10.72 -11.09
N ARG A 279 8.44 -10.71 -10.91
CA ARG A 279 7.52 -11.62 -11.61
C ARG A 279 7.58 -11.43 -13.11
N ALA A 280 7.66 -10.19 -13.58
CA ALA A 280 7.81 -9.88 -14.99
C ALA A 280 9.14 -10.41 -15.56
N HIS A 281 10.24 -10.23 -14.82
CA HIS A 281 11.54 -10.79 -15.17
C HIS A 281 11.52 -12.32 -15.23
N GLN A 282 10.94 -12.95 -14.20
CA GLN A 282 10.81 -14.40 -14.10
C GLN A 282 10.03 -15.02 -15.28
N LEU A 283 9.01 -14.32 -15.76
CA LEU A 283 8.15 -14.77 -16.86
C LEU A 283 8.63 -14.31 -18.24
N GLY A 284 9.63 -13.42 -18.32
CA GLY A 284 10.07 -12.85 -19.58
C GLY A 284 9.01 -11.98 -20.23
N ILE A 285 8.32 -11.13 -19.47
CA ILE A 285 7.23 -10.26 -19.96
C ILE A 285 7.48 -8.79 -19.59
N PRO A 286 6.86 -7.82 -20.28
CA PRO A 286 6.96 -6.43 -19.88
C PRO A 286 6.23 -6.12 -18.57
N VAL A 287 6.78 -5.14 -17.84
CA VAL A 287 6.13 -4.45 -16.72
C VAL A 287 6.15 -2.95 -16.95
N LEU A 288 4.99 -2.31 -16.76
CA LEU A 288 4.84 -0.87 -16.82
C LEU A 288 4.50 -0.32 -15.43
N LEU A 289 5.36 0.55 -14.92
CA LEU A 289 5.16 1.28 -13.67
C LEU A 289 4.74 2.71 -14.01
N GLY A 290 3.50 3.08 -13.71
CA GLY A 290 2.95 4.38 -14.06
C GLY A 290 2.83 5.31 -12.87
N SER A 291 3.26 6.56 -13.03
CA SER A 291 3.17 7.55 -11.96
C SER A 291 3.25 8.99 -12.48
N ALA A 292 2.58 9.92 -11.80
CA ALA A 292 2.87 11.35 -11.94
C ALA A 292 4.02 11.81 -11.05
N THR A 293 4.23 11.12 -9.93
CA THR A 293 5.29 11.38 -8.96
C THR A 293 5.96 10.05 -8.64
N PRO A 294 6.83 9.52 -9.51
CA PRO A 294 7.48 8.23 -9.30
C PRO A 294 8.10 8.12 -7.90
N SER A 295 8.25 6.90 -7.39
CA SER A 295 9.08 6.68 -6.21
C SER A 295 10.54 6.96 -6.57
N LEU A 296 11.33 7.43 -5.60
CA LEU A 296 12.74 7.73 -5.86
C LEU A 296 13.55 6.46 -6.18
N GLU A 297 13.12 5.27 -5.73
CA GLU A 297 13.71 4.00 -6.16
C GLU A 297 13.44 3.70 -7.64
N THR A 298 12.20 3.88 -8.09
CA THR A 298 11.81 3.65 -9.48
C THR A 298 12.49 4.67 -10.39
N TRP A 299 12.57 5.94 -9.97
CA TRP A 299 13.29 6.99 -10.69
C TRP A 299 14.80 6.70 -10.80
N ALA A 300 15.45 6.26 -9.72
CA ALA A 300 16.87 5.91 -9.75
C ALA A 300 17.15 4.70 -10.68
N ASN A 301 16.27 3.71 -10.72
CA ASN A 301 16.37 2.60 -11.68
C ASN A 301 16.21 3.08 -13.14
N ALA A 302 15.34 4.05 -13.38
CA ALA A 302 15.18 4.65 -14.71
C ALA A 302 16.42 5.48 -15.11
N GLN A 303 16.95 6.29 -14.21
CA GLN A 303 18.18 7.09 -14.43
C GLN A 303 19.41 6.21 -14.70
N SER A 304 19.51 5.06 -14.01
CA SER A 304 20.56 4.06 -14.23
C SER A 304 20.31 3.15 -15.45
N LYS A 305 19.28 3.44 -16.27
CA LYS A 305 18.89 2.69 -17.47
C LYS A 305 18.53 1.22 -17.21
N ARG A 306 18.24 0.86 -15.95
CA ARG A 306 17.64 -0.44 -15.62
C ARG A 306 16.18 -0.49 -16.06
N TYR A 307 15.48 0.64 -15.96
CA TYR A 307 14.13 0.83 -16.48
C TYR A 307 14.15 1.83 -17.64
N ASN A 308 13.31 1.61 -18.65
CA ASN A 308 13.11 2.58 -19.73
C ASN A 308 12.18 3.70 -19.25
N LEU A 309 12.65 4.95 -19.28
CA LEU A 309 11.84 6.10 -18.93
C LEU A 309 11.02 6.55 -20.15
N ILE A 310 9.70 6.62 -19.98
CA ILE A 310 8.74 7.14 -20.95
C ILE A 310 8.04 8.33 -20.30
N THR A 311 8.04 9.48 -20.96
CA THR A 311 7.47 10.72 -20.41
C THR A 311 6.22 11.17 -21.14
N LEU A 312 5.21 11.61 -20.40
CA LEU A 312 4.05 12.34 -20.90
C LEU A 312 4.00 13.71 -20.20
N LEU A 313 4.49 14.75 -20.87
CA LEU A 313 4.64 16.09 -20.29
C LEU A 313 3.35 16.91 -20.41
N GLU A 314 2.52 16.59 -21.40
CA GLU A 314 1.30 17.34 -21.71
C GLU A 314 0.05 16.67 -21.14
N ARG A 315 -0.99 17.47 -20.87
CA ARG A 315 -2.31 16.95 -20.51
C ARG A 315 -3.00 16.41 -21.77
N ALA A 316 -3.74 15.31 -21.63
CA ALA A 316 -4.46 14.71 -22.75
C ALA A 316 -5.62 15.58 -23.25
N ASN A 317 -6.18 16.43 -22.38
CA ASN A 317 -7.12 17.47 -22.78
C ASN A 317 -6.35 18.78 -23.08
N PRO A 318 -6.30 19.25 -24.34
CA PRO A 318 -5.58 20.47 -24.72
C PRO A 318 -6.08 21.73 -24.02
N GLU A 319 -7.36 21.75 -23.61
CA GLU A 319 -7.98 22.90 -22.95
C GLU A 319 -7.64 22.97 -21.45
N ALA A 320 -7.13 21.89 -20.86
CA ALA A 320 -6.80 21.83 -19.44
C ALA A 320 -5.33 22.22 -19.21
N SER A 321 -5.09 23.30 -18.46
CA SER A 321 -3.74 23.73 -18.07
C SER A 321 -3.35 23.23 -16.68
N LEU A 322 -2.04 23.10 -16.40
CA LEU A 322 -1.56 22.91 -15.03
C LEU A 322 -1.94 24.12 -14.15
N PRO A 323 -2.31 23.90 -12.88
CA PRO A 323 -2.73 24.99 -12.01
C PRO A 323 -1.55 25.86 -11.60
N ALA A 324 -1.81 27.14 -11.37
CA ALA A 324 -0.86 28.04 -10.74
C ALA A 324 -0.71 27.67 -9.26
N ILE A 325 0.53 27.55 -8.78
CA ILE A 325 0.83 27.21 -7.39
C ILE A 325 1.46 28.42 -6.71
N HIS A 326 0.84 28.90 -5.65
CA HIS A 326 1.27 30.04 -4.85
C HIS A 326 1.67 29.57 -3.44
N ILE A 327 2.85 29.99 -3.00
CA ILE A 327 3.35 29.71 -1.65
C ILE A 327 3.04 30.91 -0.75
N LEU A 328 2.29 30.67 0.32
CA LEU A 328 1.90 31.68 1.29
C LEU A 328 2.80 31.59 2.53
N ASP A 329 3.61 32.62 2.77
CA ASP A 329 4.49 32.73 3.94
C ASP A 329 3.68 33.07 5.20
N THR A 330 3.34 32.05 5.96
CA THR A 330 2.56 32.17 7.20
C THR A 330 3.24 32.96 8.31
N ARG A 331 4.55 33.22 8.22
CA ARG A 331 5.27 34.06 9.20
C ARG A 331 4.89 35.53 9.07
N LYS A 332 4.33 35.93 7.92
CA LYS A 332 4.01 37.32 7.56
C LYS A 332 2.51 37.64 7.65
N MET A 333 1.70 36.74 8.20
CA MET A 333 0.24 36.91 8.26
C MET A 333 -0.36 36.33 9.54
N VAL A 334 -1.48 36.91 9.97
CA VAL A 334 -2.30 36.36 11.05
C VAL A 334 -3.18 35.25 10.48
N LEU A 335 -3.17 34.09 11.15
CA LEU A 335 -3.98 32.94 10.76
C LEU A 335 -5.25 32.89 11.60
N GLN A 336 -6.40 32.74 10.95
CA GLN A 336 -7.69 32.49 11.59
C GLN A 336 -7.97 30.99 11.51
N GLU A 337 -7.97 30.31 12.67
CA GLU A 337 -8.11 28.84 12.73
C GLU A 337 -7.12 28.07 11.82
N GLY A 338 -5.94 28.66 11.58
CA GLY A 338 -4.90 28.11 10.71
C GLY A 338 -5.01 28.49 9.24
N VAL A 339 -5.99 29.29 8.85
CA VAL A 339 -6.22 29.79 7.48
C VAL A 339 -5.76 31.25 7.37
N GLY A 340 -4.94 31.55 6.37
CA GLY A 340 -4.45 32.90 6.11
C GLY A 340 -5.47 33.71 5.31
N GLU A 341 -5.47 35.03 5.51
CA GLU A 341 -6.37 35.95 4.80
C GLU A 341 -6.37 35.80 3.26
N PRO A 342 -5.23 35.56 2.58
CA PRO A 342 -5.24 35.35 1.13
C PRO A 342 -6.07 34.15 0.68
N LEU A 343 -6.06 33.06 1.46
CA LEU A 343 -6.86 31.86 1.17
C LEU A 343 -8.34 32.10 1.46
N ILE A 344 -8.67 32.87 2.51
CA ILE A 344 -10.05 33.28 2.81
C ILE A 344 -10.61 34.11 1.65
N ALA A 345 -9.85 35.08 1.16
CA ALA A 345 -10.23 35.92 0.03
C ALA A 345 -10.45 35.09 -1.24
N ALA A 346 -9.54 34.16 -1.53
CA ALA A 346 -9.66 33.26 -2.68
C ALA A 346 -10.91 32.36 -2.59
N ILE A 347 -11.22 31.79 -1.41
CA ILE A 347 -12.45 31.02 -1.20
C ILE A 347 -13.68 31.88 -1.48
N LYS A 348 -13.72 33.11 -0.97
CA LYS A 348 -14.84 34.04 -1.18
C LYS A 348 -15.06 34.35 -2.67
N GLU A 349 -13.98 34.55 -3.42
CA GLU A 349 -14.03 34.78 -4.86
C GLU A 349 -14.62 33.58 -5.61
N ARG A 350 -14.25 32.34 -5.24
CA ARG A 350 -14.80 31.12 -5.85
C ARG A 350 -16.28 30.92 -5.54
N LEU A 351 -16.69 31.18 -4.31
CA LEU A 351 -18.11 31.17 -3.93
C LEU A 351 -18.93 32.14 -4.78
N ALA A 352 -18.44 33.36 -5.00
CA ALA A 352 -19.12 34.36 -5.82
C ALA A 352 -19.26 33.94 -7.30
N ARG A 353 -18.39 33.05 -7.79
CA ARG A 353 -18.43 32.49 -9.16
C ARG A 353 -19.21 31.18 -9.26
N GLY A 354 -19.72 30.63 -8.15
CA GLY A 354 -20.33 29.30 -8.12
C GLY A 354 -19.33 28.17 -8.39
N GLU A 355 -18.05 28.42 -8.12
CA GLU A 355 -16.95 27.45 -8.22
C GLU A 355 -16.70 26.78 -6.86
N GLN A 356 -16.03 25.63 -6.88
CA GLN A 356 -15.72 24.84 -5.68
C GLN A 356 -14.29 25.08 -5.20
N SER A 357 -14.12 25.04 -3.87
CA SER A 357 -12.82 25.12 -3.20
C SER A 357 -12.53 23.86 -2.38
N LEU A 358 -11.28 23.39 -2.40
CA LEU A 358 -10.79 22.29 -1.56
C LEU A 358 -9.81 22.84 -0.52
N VAL A 359 -10.15 22.76 0.76
CA VAL A 359 -9.22 23.02 1.86
C VAL A 359 -8.66 21.70 2.37
N PHE A 360 -7.41 21.44 2.00
CA PHE A 360 -6.68 20.21 2.27
C PHE A 360 -5.82 20.33 3.53
N LEU A 361 -5.96 19.38 4.45
CA LEU A 361 -5.06 19.24 5.59
C LEU A 361 -4.08 18.09 5.32
N ASN A 362 -2.80 18.44 5.29
CA ASN A 362 -1.72 17.54 4.92
C ASN A 362 -1.52 16.34 5.87
N ARG A 363 -1.99 16.49 7.10
CA ARG A 363 -2.09 15.41 8.06
C ARG A 363 -3.53 15.35 8.54
N ARG A 364 -3.97 14.16 8.96
CA ARG A 364 -5.02 14.09 9.96
C ARG A 364 -4.60 15.02 11.08
N GLY A 365 -5.26 16.16 11.18
CA GLY A 365 -5.25 16.91 12.41
C GLY A 365 -5.51 15.95 13.55
N TYR A 366 -4.69 16.05 14.59
CA TYR A 366 -4.77 15.23 15.79
C TYR A 366 -6.21 14.81 16.02
N SER A 367 -6.49 13.51 15.89
CA SER A 367 -7.78 12.98 16.27
C SER A 367 -8.05 13.49 17.70
N PRO A 368 -9.15 14.22 17.94
CA PRO A 368 -9.25 15.20 19.01
C PRO A 368 -8.90 14.54 20.35
N VAL A 369 -7.74 14.88 20.90
CA VAL A 369 -7.35 14.39 22.23
C VAL A 369 -7.93 15.37 23.23
N LEU A 370 -8.35 14.93 24.41
CA LEU A 370 -8.68 15.89 25.45
C LEU A 370 -7.38 16.45 26.00
N ALA A 371 -7.31 17.76 26.16
CA ALA A 371 -6.20 18.42 26.82
C ALA A 371 -6.68 19.35 27.94
N CYS A 372 -5.80 19.56 28.93
CA CYS A 372 -6.01 20.54 29.99
C CYS A 372 -5.13 21.78 29.74
N PRO A 373 -5.70 22.99 29.60
CA PRO A 373 -4.91 24.21 29.41
C PRO A 373 -4.13 24.61 30.67
N ALA A 374 -4.62 24.24 31.85
CA ALA A 374 -4.01 24.63 33.12
C ALA A 374 -2.71 23.86 33.43
N CYS A 375 -2.61 22.58 33.03
CA CYS A 375 -1.45 21.74 33.37
C CYS A 375 -0.84 20.96 32.19
N GLY A 376 -1.39 21.10 30.98
CA GLY A 376 -0.89 20.40 29.79
C GLY A 376 -1.17 18.90 29.75
N TRP A 377 -2.04 18.37 30.63
CA TRP A 377 -2.50 16.98 30.54
C TRP A 377 -3.11 16.71 29.16
N VAL A 378 -2.87 15.51 28.61
CA VAL A 378 -3.46 15.04 27.35
C VAL A 378 -4.04 13.63 27.58
N SER A 379 -5.17 13.29 26.96
CA SER A 379 -5.75 11.94 27.03
C SER A 379 -4.83 10.91 26.39
N ARG A 380 -3.99 10.26 27.21
CA ARG A 380 -3.07 9.20 26.80
C ARG A 380 -3.70 7.82 26.98
N CYS A 381 -3.34 6.88 26.11
CA CYS A 381 -3.79 5.51 26.24
C CYS A 381 -3.04 4.81 27.38
N THR A 382 -3.76 4.05 28.20
CA THR A 382 -3.13 3.23 29.26
C THR A 382 -2.41 1.99 28.70
N ARG A 383 -2.78 1.57 27.48
CA ARG A 383 -2.25 0.38 26.79
C ARG A 383 -1.20 0.67 25.71
N CYS A 384 -1.05 1.93 25.30
CA CYS A 384 -0.14 2.35 24.22
C CYS A 384 0.53 3.67 24.59
N ALA A 385 1.67 3.98 23.98
CA ALA A 385 2.27 5.32 24.08
C ALA A 385 1.53 6.36 23.20
N ALA A 386 0.41 5.98 22.58
CA ALA A 386 -0.43 6.84 21.77
C ALA A 386 -1.42 7.65 22.62
N ASN A 387 -1.94 8.72 22.03
CA ASN A 387 -3.07 9.44 22.60
C ASN A 387 -4.40 8.72 22.31
N MET A 388 -5.34 8.84 23.24
CA MET A 388 -6.73 8.45 23.05
C MET A 388 -7.51 9.57 22.39
N VAL A 389 -8.34 9.18 21.44
CA VAL A 389 -9.15 10.05 20.60
C VAL A 389 -10.56 10.16 21.17
N LEU A 390 -11.07 11.38 21.24
CA LEU A 390 -12.44 11.69 21.61
C LEU A 390 -13.39 11.36 20.45
N HIS A 391 -14.29 10.41 20.69
CA HIS A 391 -15.45 10.14 19.84
C HIS A 391 -16.68 10.78 20.48
N LEU A 392 -17.01 11.99 20.02
CA LEU A 392 -18.14 12.78 20.54
C LEU A 392 -19.49 12.06 20.37
N ALA A 393 -19.70 11.40 19.22
CA ALA A 393 -20.93 10.65 18.94
C ALA A 393 -21.17 9.53 19.96
N ASP A 394 -20.11 8.84 20.36
CA ASP A 394 -20.17 7.70 21.28
C ASP A 394 -19.92 8.12 22.75
N LYS A 395 -19.65 9.41 22.99
CA LYS A 395 -19.25 10.00 24.29
C LYS A 395 -18.13 9.21 25.00
N ARG A 396 -17.12 8.77 24.24
CA ARG A 396 -16.00 7.95 24.74
C ARG A 396 -14.67 8.42 24.18
N LEU A 397 -13.60 8.07 24.90
CA LEU A 397 -12.23 8.10 24.41
C LEU A 397 -11.90 6.72 23.83
N ARG A 398 -11.31 6.64 22.64
CA ARG A 398 -10.86 5.38 22.03
C ARG A 398 -9.42 5.50 21.51
N CYS A 399 -8.62 4.48 21.74
CA CYS A 399 -7.32 4.36 21.10
C CYS A 399 -7.47 3.63 19.76
N HIS A 400 -7.13 4.27 18.65
CA HIS A 400 -7.16 3.63 17.31
C HIS A 400 -6.05 2.61 17.08
N HIS A 401 -5.05 2.58 17.95
CA HIS A 401 -3.93 1.67 17.84
C HIS A 401 -4.20 0.30 18.49
N CYS A 402 -4.86 0.27 19.66
CA CYS A 402 -5.16 -0.99 20.37
C CYS A 402 -6.65 -1.26 20.63
N GLY A 403 -7.53 -0.34 20.22
CA GLY A 403 -8.98 -0.45 20.43
C GLY A 403 -9.45 -0.21 21.87
N CYS A 404 -8.57 0.17 22.81
CA CYS A 404 -8.95 0.45 24.18
C CYS A 404 -9.92 1.64 24.28
N GLU A 405 -10.95 1.53 25.11
CA GLU A 405 -11.96 2.56 25.32
C GLU A 405 -12.02 3.02 26.78
N HIS A 406 -12.24 4.31 26.99
CA HIS A 406 -12.45 4.93 28.29
C HIS A 406 -13.63 5.91 28.23
N ARG A 407 -14.25 6.18 29.38
CA ARG A 407 -15.22 7.28 29.49
C ARG A 407 -14.49 8.63 29.46
N ILE A 408 -15.18 9.66 29.02
CA ILE A 408 -14.69 11.05 29.09
C ILE A 408 -14.60 11.46 30.56
N PRO A 409 -13.43 11.89 31.07
CA PRO A 409 -13.33 12.40 32.44
C PRO A 409 -14.11 13.71 32.59
N LYS A 410 -14.66 14.00 33.77
CA LYS A 410 -15.41 15.25 34.05
C LYS A 410 -14.49 16.42 34.43
N ALA A 411 -13.25 16.12 34.79
CA ALA A 411 -12.21 17.08 35.15
C ALA A 411 -10.84 16.48 34.82
N CYS A 412 -9.81 17.33 34.70
CA CYS A 412 -8.45 16.91 34.45
C CYS A 412 -7.98 15.91 35.53
N PRO A 413 -7.59 14.68 35.15
CA PRO A 413 -7.10 13.69 36.11
C PRO A 413 -5.82 14.10 36.86
N THR A 414 -5.10 15.09 36.35
CA THR A 414 -3.82 15.54 36.91
C THR A 414 -3.98 16.73 37.86
N CYS A 415 -4.76 17.75 37.51
CA CYS A 415 -4.88 18.99 38.31
C CYS A 415 -6.30 19.32 38.78
N GLY A 416 -7.30 18.52 38.41
CA GLY A 416 -8.70 18.75 38.79
C GLY A 416 -9.40 19.89 38.04
N ASN A 417 -8.73 20.60 37.12
CA ASN A 417 -9.36 21.62 36.29
C ASN A 417 -10.53 21.03 35.48
N GLN A 418 -11.70 21.64 35.56
CA GLN A 418 -12.89 21.18 34.82
C GLN A 418 -12.87 21.59 33.35
N ASP A 419 -12.10 22.62 33.02
CA ASP A 419 -11.91 23.07 31.65
C ASP A 419 -10.91 22.17 30.92
N ILE A 420 -11.35 20.96 30.55
CA ILE A 420 -10.65 20.09 29.62
C ILE A 420 -11.38 20.12 28.28
N HIS A 421 -10.65 20.39 27.21
CA HIS A 421 -11.24 20.59 25.90
C HIS A 421 -10.55 19.74 24.83
N PRO A 422 -11.26 19.42 23.75
CA PRO A 422 -10.68 18.75 22.61
C PRO A 422 -9.57 19.61 22.02
N PHE A 423 -8.35 19.08 22.01
CA PHE A 423 -7.18 19.66 21.39
C PHE A 423 -6.82 18.83 20.17
N GLY A 424 -6.85 19.48 19.01
CA GLY A 424 -6.45 18.88 17.75
C GLY A 424 -6.94 19.72 16.58
N ARG A 425 -6.00 20.19 15.75
CA ARG A 425 -6.29 20.96 14.54
C ARG A 425 -6.85 20.06 13.44
N GLY A 426 -8.04 19.49 13.67
CA GLY A 426 -8.73 18.52 12.80
C GLY A 426 -9.54 19.16 11.67
N THR A 427 -9.90 18.33 10.68
CA THR A 427 -10.88 18.66 9.62
C THR A 427 -12.22 19.12 10.18
N GLN A 428 -12.64 18.63 11.35
CA GLN A 428 -13.91 18.99 11.99
C GLN A 428 -13.94 20.41 12.56
N ARG A 429 -12.85 20.88 13.18
CA ARG A 429 -12.77 22.27 13.69
C ARG A 429 -12.72 23.25 12.53
N LEU A 430 -11.96 22.90 11.49
CA LEU A 430 -11.90 23.68 10.26
C LEU A 430 -13.26 23.73 9.54
N GLU A 431 -13.99 22.61 9.48
CA GLU A 431 -15.36 22.56 8.97
C GLU A 431 -16.28 23.51 9.74
N GLY A 432 -16.28 23.45 11.08
CA GLY A 432 -17.09 24.36 11.91
C GLY A 432 -16.74 25.83 11.68
N TRP A 433 -15.45 26.17 11.67
CA TRP A 433 -15.01 27.54 11.42
C TRP A 433 -15.33 28.02 9.99
N LEU A 434 -15.16 27.17 8.97
CA LEU A 434 -15.52 27.52 7.60
C LEU A 434 -17.02 27.77 7.46
N GLN A 435 -17.85 27.00 8.18
CA GLN A 435 -19.30 27.21 8.20
C GLN A 435 -19.68 28.52 8.89
N GLU A 436 -18.96 28.92 9.94
CA GLU A 436 -19.13 30.22 10.61
C GLU A 436 -18.64 31.39 9.74
N ALA A 437 -17.48 31.23 9.07
CA ALA A 437 -16.87 32.24 8.22
C ALA A 437 -17.63 32.44 6.89
N PHE A 438 -18.27 31.39 6.38
CA PHE A 438 -19.07 31.40 5.15
C PHE A 438 -20.46 30.78 5.40
N PRO A 439 -21.38 31.48 6.07
CA PRO A 439 -22.69 30.93 6.46
C PRO A 439 -23.57 30.46 5.29
N GLU A 440 -23.40 31.06 4.11
CA GLU A 440 -24.15 30.74 2.90
C GLU A 440 -23.53 29.57 2.10
N ALA A 441 -22.30 29.17 2.42
CA ALA A 441 -21.61 28.09 1.72
C ALA A 441 -21.99 26.72 2.27
N ARG A 442 -22.11 25.73 1.37
CA ARG A 442 -22.28 24.32 1.73
C ARG A 442 -20.92 23.70 1.94
N VAL A 443 -20.51 23.61 3.21
CA VAL A 443 -19.25 22.99 3.61
C VAL A 443 -19.44 21.47 3.75
N LEU A 444 -18.58 20.69 3.12
CA LEU A 444 -18.61 19.22 3.18
C LEU A 444 -17.26 18.67 3.62
N ARG A 445 -17.23 18.01 4.78
CA ARG A 445 -16.05 17.29 5.24
C ARG A 445 -15.96 15.88 4.65
N VAL A 446 -14.76 15.55 4.19
CA VAL A 446 -14.41 14.28 3.57
C VAL A 446 -13.15 13.68 4.19
N ASP A 447 -13.38 12.71 5.07
CA ASP A 447 -12.34 11.89 5.67
C ASP A 447 -12.86 10.49 6.04
N ARG A 448 -11.95 9.63 6.51
CA ARG A 448 -12.23 8.23 6.83
C ARG A 448 -13.24 8.05 7.97
N ASP A 449 -13.44 9.05 8.82
CA ASP A 449 -14.41 8.99 9.91
C ASP A 449 -15.81 9.37 9.44
N SER A 450 -15.91 10.28 8.47
CA SER A 450 -17.16 10.64 7.78
C SER A 450 -17.64 9.57 6.78
N VAL A 451 -16.70 8.85 6.13
CA VAL A 451 -16.99 7.84 5.10
C VAL A 451 -16.53 6.48 5.60
N LYS A 452 -17.47 5.71 6.19
CA LYS A 452 -17.19 4.40 6.78
C LYS A 452 -17.42 3.24 5.81
N SER A 453 -18.03 3.50 4.66
CA SER A 453 -18.33 2.49 3.64
C SER A 453 -18.28 3.06 2.22
N ARG A 454 -18.03 2.19 1.23
CA ARG A 454 -18.04 2.53 -0.20
C ARG A 454 -19.36 3.13 -0.68
N LYS A 455 -20.49 2.63 -0.16
CA LYS A 455 -21.82 3.19 -0.50
C LYS A 455 -21.98 4.63 0.00
N GLN A 456 -21.46 4.95 1.18
CA GLN A 456 -21.43 6.34 1.68
C GLN A 456 -20.50 7.21 0.84
N TRP A 457 -19.41 6.63 0.33
CA TRP A 457 -18.49 7.33 -0.56
C TRP A 457 -19.14 7.69 -1.90
N GLU A 458 -19.84 6.73 -2.53
CA GLU A 458 -20.56 6.93 -3.79
C GLU A 458 -21.60 8.05 -3.66
N VAL A 459 -22.44 7.99 -2.62
CA VAL A 459 -23.43 9.06 -2.34
C VAL A 459 -22.73 10.40 -2.14
N MET A 460 -21.58 10.43 -1.48
CA MET A 460 -20.83 11.68 -1.27
C MET A 460 -20.26 12.23 -2.59
N LEU A 461 -19.75 11.36 -3.47
CA LEU A 461 -19.28 11.78 -4.80
C LEU A 461 -20.41 12.35 -5.66
N ASP A 462 -21.58 11.70 -5.66
CA ASP A 462 -22.75 12.18 -6.39
C ASP A 462 -23.16 13.58 -5.92
N ARG A 463 -23.08 13.86 -4.62
CA ARG A 463 -23.34 15.19 -4.06
C ARG A 463 -22.30 16.23 -4.51
N ILE A 464 -21.02 15.86 -4.54
CA ILE A 464 -19.96 16.76 -4.99
C ILE A 464 -20.11 17.07 -6.49
N HIS A 465 -20.40 16.05 -7.31
CA HIS A 465 -20.64 16.18 -8.76
C HIS A 465 -21.93 16.95 -9.07
N GLY A 466 -22.98 16.74 -8.29
CA GLY A 466 -24.24 17.47 -8.38
C GLY A 466 -24.13 18.95 -7.96
N GLY A 467 -22.95 19.39 -7.50
CA GLY A 467 -22.74 20.76 -7.05
C GLY A 467 -23.46 21.08 -5.75
N GLU A 468 -23.63 20.08 -4.86
CA GLU A 468 -24.22 20.24 -3.52
C GLU A 468 -23.19 20.63 -2.44
N ALA A 469 -21.95 20.87 -2.82
CA ALA A 469 -20.88 21.31 -1.94
C ALA A 469 -20.09 22.42 -2.60
N ASP A 470 -19.82 23.50 -1.86
CA ASP A 470 -19.06 24.66 -2.33
C ASP A 470 -17.63 24.62 -1.78
N ILE A 471 -17.48 24.17 -0.53
CA ILE A 471 -16.18 24.03 0.14
C ILE A 471 -16.02 22.59 0.61
N LEU A 472 -15.01 21.91 0.07
CA LEU A 472 -14.61 20.57 0.48
C LEU A 472 -13.49 20.68 1.52
N VAL A 473 -13.64 20.02 2.66
CA VAL A 473 -12.59 19.94 3.68
C VAL A 473 -12.14 18.50 3.79
N GLY A 474 -10.86 18.22 3.58
CA GLY A 474 -10.43 16.82 3.67
C GLY A 474 -8.94 16.58 3.74
N THR A 475 -8.63 15.28 3.78
CA THR A 475 -7.26 14.76 3.79
C THR A 475 -7.00 13.98 2.50
N GLN A 476 -6.01 13.08 2.49
CA GLN A 476 -5.57 12.30 1.34
C GLN A 476 -6.69 11.57 0.55
N MET A 477 -7.86 11.33 1.14
CA MET A 477 -9.00 10.72 0.42
C MET A 477 -9.52 11.56 -0.75
N LEU A 478 -9.57 12.89 -0.60
CA LEU A 478 -9.98 13.80 -1.69
C LEU A 478 -8.91 13.95 -2.77
N ALA A 479 -7.68 13.54 -2.46
CA ALA A 479 -6.55 13.69 -3.36
C ALA A 479 -6.48 12.58 -4.41
N LYS A 480 -7.26 11.49 -4.32
CA LYS A 480 -7.08 10.27 -5.13
C LYS A 480 -8.30 9.93 -5.99
N GLY A 481 -8.07 9.39 -7.19
CA GLY A 481 -9.08 8.69 -8.01
C GLY A 481 -10.29 9.46 -8.58
N HIS A 482 -10.53 10.73 -8.23
CA HIS A 482 -11.80 11.42 -8.58
C HIS A 482 -11.62 12.80 -9.25
N ASP A 483 -12.48 13.09 -10.21
CA ASP A 483 -12.49 14.39 -10.92
C ASP A 483 -13.61 15.29 -10.39
N PHE A 484 -13.33 16.58 -10.23
CA PHE A 484 -14.27 17.59 -9.71
C PHE A 484 -14.28 18.79 -10.67
N PRO A 485 -15.19 18.82 -11.66
CA PRO A 485 -15.13 19.78 -12.76
C PRO A 485 -15.16 21.26 -12.33
N LYS A 486 -15.85 21.56 -11.23
CA LYS A 486 -15.96 22.92 -10.68
C LYS A 486 -14.88 23.26 -9.66
N LEU A 487 -13.95 22.35 -9.37
CA LEU A 487 -12.88 22.60 -8.40
C LEU A 487 -11.76 23.43 -9.02
N THR A 488 -11.71 24.71 -8.65
CA THR A 488 -10.76 25.68 -9.21
C THR A 488 -9.80 26.25 -8.18
N LEU A 489 -10.01 26.01 -6.88
CA LEU A 489 -9.12 26.41 -5.81
C LEU A 489 -8.77 25.24 -4.88
N VAL A 490 -7.49 25.10 -4.56
CA VAL A 490 -6.99 24.22 -3.52
C VAL A 490 -6.20 25.03 -2.50
N GLY A 491 -6.66 25.07 -1.25
CA GLY A 491 -5.90 25.60 -0.11
C GLY A 491 -5.23 24.47 0.68
N VAL A 492 -3.91 24.44 0.75
CA VAL A 492 -3.15 23.45 1.53
C VAL A 492 -2.74 24.03 2.86
N LEU A 493 -3.15 23.36 3.94
CA LEU A 493 -2.81 23.69 5.32
C LEU A 493 -1.88 22.64 5.94
N GLY A 494 -0.97 23.10 6.79
CA GLY A 494 -0.13 22.22 7.62
C GLY A 494 0.96 21.46 6.86
N ALA A 495 1.45 21.99 5.74
CA ALA A 495 2.54 21.41 4.95
C ALA A 495 3.78 21.10 5.81
N ASP A 496 4.15 22.05 6.70
CA ASP A 496 5.33 21.98 7.57
C ASP A 496 5.42 20.70 8.40
N SER A 497 4.28 20.23 8.92
CA SER A 497 4.23 19.07 9.81
C SER A 497 4.59 17.75 9.13
N ALA A 498 4.41 17.67 7.80
CA ALA A 498 4.88 16.53 7.04
C ALA A 498 6.32 16.74 6.59
N LEU A 499 6.74 17.97 6.25
CA LEU A 499 8.10 18.26 5.82
C LEU A 499 9.14 17.87 6.86
N PHE A 500 8.86 18.15 8.14
CA PHE A 500 9.74 17.82 9.27
C PHE A 500 9.28 16.58 10.05
N ALA A 501 8.52 15.68 9.42
CA ALA A 501 8.28 14.38 10.02
C ALA A 501 9.64 13.67 10.19
N ALA A 502 9.85 13.02 11.34
CA ALA A 502 11.03 12.19 11.60
C ALA A 502 11.00 10.91 10.75
N ASP A 503 11.19 11.08 9.44
CA ASP A 503 11.24 10.11 8.36
C ASP A 503 11.97 10.77 7.19
N TRP A 504 13.06 10.18 6.69
CA TRP A 504 13.84 10.72 5.57
C TRP A 504 13.06 10.70 4.24
N ARG A 505 11.94 9.97 4.16
CA ARG A 505 10.99 10.00 3.03
C ARG A 505 9.97 11.14 3.13
N ALA A 506 9.99 11.93 4.21
CA ALA A 506 9.03 13.00 4.43
C ALA A 506 8.91 13.99 3.24
N PRO A 507 10.02 14.52 2.66
CA PRO A 507 9.92 15.42 1.51
C PRO A 507 9.33 14.74 0.27
N GLU A 508 9.70 13.50 -0.02
CA GLU A 508 9.17 12.69 -1.14
C GLU A 508 7.65 12.53 -1.03
N ARG A 509 7.17 12.10 0.15
CA ARG A 509 5.74 11.90 0.40
C ARG A 509 4.98 13.22 0.33
N LEU A 510 5.55 14.29 0.87
CA LEU A 510 4.95 15.63 0.81
C LEU A 510 4.82 16.10 -0.64
N PHE A 511 5.88 16.00 -1.44
CA PHE A 511 5.84 16.41 -2.84
C PHE A 511 4.78 15.64 -3.63
N ALA A 512 4.75 14.31 -3.50
CA ALA A 512 3.75 13.47 -4.16
C ALA A 512 2.31 13.86 -3.74
N GLN A 513 2.09 14.07 -2.44
CA GLN A 513 0.80 14.48 -1.91
C GLN A 513 0.37 15.86 -2.44
N LEU A 514 1.28 16.85 -2.46
CA LEU A 514 0.97 18.19 -2.96
C LEU A 514 0.71 18.21 -4.45
N MET A 515 1.52 17.51 -5.27
CA MET A 515 1.29 17.38 -6.71
C MET A 515 -0.04 16.71 -7.01
N GLN A 516 -0.39 15.69 -6.24
CA GLN A 516 -1.64 14.96 -6.41
C GLN A 516 -2.86 15.83 -6.07
N VAL A 517 -2.80 16.60 -4.99
CA VAL A 517 -3.89 17.55 -4.63
C VAL A 517 -3.94 18.71 -5.64
N ALA A 518 -2.79 19.27 -6.01
CA ALA A 518 -2.71 20.34 -7.02
C ALA A 518 -3.36 19.89 -8.33
N GLY A 519 -3.05 18.67 -8.78
CA GLY A 519 -3.63 18.06 -9.96
C GLY A 519 -5.14 17.85 -9.92
N ARG A 520 -5.85 18.14 -8.82
CA ARG A 520 -7.32 18.12 -8.75
C ARG A 520 -7.94 19.42 -9.25
N ALA A 521 -7.23 20.54 -9.19
CA ALA A 521 -7.73 21.82 -9.66
C ALA A 521 -7.61 21.94 -11.20
N GLY A 522 -8.65 22.50 -11.80
CA GLY A 522 -8.66 22.90 -13.22
C GLY A 522 -8.48 21.74 -14.21
N ARG A 523 -9.28 20.69 -14.08
CA ARG A 523 -9.30 19.53 -15.00
C ARG A 523 -10.21 19.71 -16.22
N ALA A 524 -11.01 20.77 -16.23
CA ALA A 524 -11.91 21.17 -17.31
C ALA A 524 -11.45 22.53 -17.89
N GLU A 525 -12.37 23.29 -18.48
CA GLU A 525 -12.11 24.61 -19.10
C GLU A 525 -11.60 25.67 -18.10
N LEU A 526 -11.93 25.53 -16.80
CA LEU A 526 -11.59 26.52 -15.79
C LEU A 526 -10.16 26.33 -15.27
N LYS A 527 -9.41 27.44 -15.21
CA LYS A 527 -8.03 27.44 -14.68
C LYS A 527 -8.04 27.19 -13.16
N GLY A 528 -7.22 26.24 -12.74
CA GLY A 528 -7.03 25.91 -11.33
C GLY A 528 -5.96 26.77 -10.66
N GLU A 529 -6.14 27.01 -9.35
CA GLU A 529 -5.20 27.69 -8.47
C GLU A 529 -4.96 26.86 -7.22
N VAL A 530 -3.72 26.83 -6.74
CA VAL A 530 -3.32 26.14 -5.50
C VAL A 530 -2.59 27.13 -4.62
N GLN A 531 -3.02 27.27 -3.37
CA GLN A 531 -2.37 28.10 -2.37
C GLN A 531 -1.85 27.23 -1.24
N ILE A 532 -0.55 27.28 -0.95
CA ILE A 532 0.11 26.43 0.04
C ILE A 532 0.63 27.29 1.18
N GLN A 533 0.07 27.10 2.37
CA GLN A 533 0.51 27.79 3.58
C GLN A 533 1.67 27.04 4.25
N THR A 534 2.81 27.72 4.41
CA THR A 534 4.02 27.19 5.05
C THR A 534 4.79 28.29 5.81
N GLN A 535 5.53 27.90 6.84
CA GLN A 535 6.53 28.76 7.49
C GLN A 535 7.89 28.75 6.78
N TYR A 536 8.06 27.88 5.78
CA TYR A 536 9.34 27.62 5.10
C TYR A 536 9.19 27.82 3.58
N PRO A 537 8.79 29.02 3.12
CA PRO A 537 8.51 29.25 1.71
C PRO A 537 9.74 29.05 0.80
N ASP A 538 10.94 29.25 1.36
CA ASP A 538 12.21 29.13 0.65
C ASP A 538 12.74 27.69 0.58
N HIS A 539 12.01 26.70 1.11
CA HIS A 539 12.43 25.31 1.05
C HIS A 539 12.48 24.80 -0.42
N PRO A 540 13.56 24.14 -0.87
CA PRO A 540 13.75 23.75 -2.27
C PRO A 540 12.62 22.91 -2.89
N LEU A 541 11.96 22.08 -2.08
CA LEU A 541 10.77 21.32 -2.46
C LEU A 541 9.69 22.22 -3.09
N PHE A 542 9.39 23.37 -2.49
CA PHE A 542 8.32 24.25 -2.98
C PHE A 542 8.71 24.93 -4.29
N ALA A 543 9.99 25.27 -4.48
CA ALA A 543 10.46 25.82 -5.75
C ALA A 543 10.27 24.84 -6.91
N SER A 544 10.52 23.55 -6.67
CA SER A 544 10.29 22.49 -7.67
C SER A 544 8.80 22.26 -7.90
N LEU A 545 8.00 22.29 -6.82
CA LEU A 545 6.55 22.12 -6.89
C LEU A 545 5.88 23.21 -7.73
N VAL A 546 6.24 24.48 -7.52
CA VAL A 546 5.69 25.62 -8.27
C VAL A 546 5.94 25.51 -9.76
N LYS A 547 7.09 24.95 -10.15
CA LYS A 547 7.48 24.72 -11.55
C LYS A 547 6.92 23.42 -12.13
N HIS A 548 6.20 22.61 -11.33
CA HIS A 548 5.80 21.25 -11.68
C HIS A 548 7.00 20.36 -12.09
N ASP A 549 8.18 20.64 -11.53
CA ASP A 549 9.45 20.03 -11.90
C ASP A 549 9.78 18.84 -10.98
N TYR A 550 9.12 17.70 -11.24
CA TYR A 550 9.47 16.44 -10.56
C TYR A 550 10.91 15.98 -10.86
N PRO A 551 11.42 16.03 -12.12
CA PRO A 551 12.80 15.62 -12.40
C PRO A 551 13.85 16.39 -11.58
N GLY A 552 13.72 17.71 -11.47
CA GLY A 552 14.59 18.55 -10.65
C GLY A 552 14.48 18.23 -9.16
N PHE A 553 13.25 18.05 -8.65
CA PHE A 553 13.01 17.59 -7.28
C PHE A 553 13.69 16.24 -6.99
N ALA A 554 13.49 15.26 -7.87
CA ALA A 554 14.02 13.91 -7.71
C ALA A 554 15.55 13.89 -7.79
N ALA A 555 16.16 14.69 -8.67
CA ALA A 555 17.62 14.81 -8.76
C ALA A 555 18.21 15.38 -7.45
N LEU A 556 17.59 16.42 -6.88
CA LEU A 556 18.02 16.99 -5.59
C LEU A 556 17.91 15.96 -4.47
N GLN A 557 16.75 15.31 -4.33
CA GLN A 557 16.52 14.34 -3.27
C GLN A 557 17.42 13.11 -3.38
N LEU A 558 17.66 12.60 -4.60
CA LEU A 558 18.55 11.47 -4.80
C LEU A 558 19.98 11.82 -4.40
N LYS A 559 20.46 13.02 -4.73
CA LYS A 559 21.79 13.47 -4.32
C LYS A 559 21.92 13.55 -2.79
N GLU A 560 20.91 14.10 -2.11
CA GLU A 560 20.89 14.15 -0.64
C GLU A 560 20.91 12.75 -0.02
N ARG A 561 20.13 11.81 -0.58
CA ARG A 561 20.08 10.42 -0.09
C ARG A 561 21.37 9.67 -0.35
N GLU A 562 22.01 9.88 -1.49
CA GLU A 562 23.32 9.28 -1.78
C GLU A 562 24.38 9.74 -0.77
N GLN A 563 24.43 11.05 -0.50
CA GLN A 563 25.37 11.64 0.46
C GLN A 563 25.12 11.17 1.90
N ALA A 564 23.86 10.97 2.28
CA ALA A 564 23.46 10.52 3.61
C ALA A 564 23.46 8.99 3.77
N GLY A 565 23.72 8.22 2.72
CA GLY A 565 23.67 6.76 2.76
C GLY A 565 22.24 6.20 2.94
N PHE A 566 21.22 6.85 2.36
CA PHE A 566 19.84 6.40 2.42
C PHE A 566 19.40 5.64 1.15
N PRO A 567 18.34 4.80 1.22
CA PRO A 567 17.79 4.16 0.04
C PRO A 567 17.37 5.18 -1.04
N PRO A 568 17.62 4.93 -2.33
CA PRO A 568 17.93 3.62 -2.93
C PRO A 568 19.41 3.21 -2.94
N TYR A 569 20.32 4.00 -2.36
CA TYR A 569 21.77 3.75 -2.41
C TYR A 569 22.28 2.86 -1.27
N ALA A 570 21.55 2.83 -0.16
CA ALA A 570 21.71 1.82 0.88
C ALA A 570 20.48 0.90 0.93
N PHE A 571 20.72 -0.32 1.42
CA PHE A 571 19.74 -1.38 1.57
C PHE A 571 19.59 -1.70 3.04
N GLN A 572 18.34 -1.73 3.51
CA GLN A 572 18.05 -1.77 4.93
C GLN A 572 17.13 -2.94 5.25
N ALA A 573 17.37 -3.55 6.40
CA ALA A 573 16.48 -4.52 7.03
C ALA A 573 16.38 -4.21 8.52
N VAL A 574 15.19 -4.31 9.10
CA VAL A 574 14.96 -3.99 10.51
C VAL A 574 14.45 -5.23 11.23
N LEU A 575 15.17 -5.65 12.27
CA LEU A 575 14.67 -6.61 13.24
C LEU A 575 13.83 -5.86 14.27
N ARG A 576 12.54 -6.20 14.35
CA ARG A 576 11.63 -5.64 15.35
C ARG A 576 11.33 -6.68 16.41
N ALA A 577 11.30 -6.24 17.66
CA ALA A 577 10.93 -7.08 18.80
C ALA A 577 9.83 -6.39 19.63
N GLU A 578 8.79 -7.14 19.96
CA GLU A 578 7.68 -6.72 20.81
C GLU A 578 7.61 -7.64 22.03
N ALA A 579 7.62 -7.08 23.23
CA ALA A 579 7.55 -7.83 24.48
C ALA A 579 6.69 -7.09 25.52
N PRO A 580 6.19 -7.74 26.59
CA PRO A 580 5.47 -7.03 27.66
C PRO A 580 6.29 -5.92 28.32
N GLU A 581 7.61 -6.07 28.39
CA GLU A 581 8.56 -5.11 28.96
C GLU A 581 9.63 -4.73 27.93
N MET A 582 9.97 -3.44 27.84
CA MET A 582 10.98 -2.93 26.90
C MET A 582 12.37 -3.52 27.18
N ALA A 583 12.68 -3.80 28.45
CA ALA A 583 13.95 -4.41 28.83
C ALA A 583 14.16 -5.75 28.12
N ASP A 584 13.12 -6.59 28.03
CA ASP A 584 13.17 -7.86 27.31
C ASP A 584 13.38 -7.67 25.82
N ALA A 585 12.64 -6.73 25.21
CA ALA A 585 12.76 -6.43 23.78
C ALA A 585 14.18 -5.93 23.44
N ILE A 586 14.72 -4.99 24.21
CA ILE A 586 16.07 -4.45 24.00
C ILE A 586 17.15 -5.49 24.30
N ALA A 587 17.00 -6.33 25.33
CA ALA A 587 17.96 -7.40 25.62
C ALA A 587 18.03 -8.44 24.49
N PHE A 588 16.87 -8.81 23.94
CA PHE A 588 16.79 -9.68 22.76
C PHE A 588 17.50 -9.07 21.55
N LEU A 589 17.23 -7.80 21.25
CA LEU A 589 17.87 -7.10 20.14
C LEU A 589 19.38 -6.91 20.35
N LYS A 590 19.83 -6.60 21.56
CA LYS A 590 21.27 -6.54 21.90
C LYS A 590 21.96 -7.88 21.67
N THR A 591 21.29 -8.98 22.03
CA THR A 591 21.80 -10.33 21.78
C THR A 591 21.94 -10.59 20.28
N ALA A 592 20.94 -10.21 19.48
CA ALA A 592 20.99 -10.32 18.03
C ALA A 592 22.08 -9.44 17.38
N ALA A 593 22.35 -8.25 17.94
CA ALA A 593 23.37 -7.32 17.48
C ALA A 593 24.82 -7.74 17.83
N ALA A 594 25.00 -8.58 18.86
CA ALA A 594 26.30 -9.01 19.35
C ALA A 594 26.74 -10.38 18.79
N MET A 595 26.04 -10.91 17.78
CA MET A 595 26.33 -12.23 17.21
C MET A 595 27.68 -12.24 16.47
N PRO A 596 28.56 -13.23 16.73
CA PRO A 596 29.88 -13.31 16.08
C PRO A 596 29.81 -13.32 14.55
N LEU A 597 28.77 -13.93 13.97
CA LEU A 597 28.56 -14.01 12.53
C LEU A 597 28.54 -12.63 11.85
N ILE A 598 28.14 -11.57 12.56
CA ILE A 598 28.13 -10.20 12.01
C ILE A 598 29.56 -9.77 11.61
N GLY A 599 30.57 -10.18 12.39
CA GLY A 599 31.98 -9.89 12.10
C GLY A 599 32.52 -10.61 10.87
N GLU A 600 31.84 -11.66 10.39
CA GLU A 600 32.19 -12.38 9.15
C GLU A 600 31.65 -11.68 7.90
N HIS A 601 30.81 -10.65 8.07
CA HIS A 601 30.16 -9.92 6.99
C HIS A 601 30.53 -8.43 6.99
N GLU A 602 31.72 -8.09 6.48
CA GLU A 602 32.29 -6.73 6.48
C GLU A 602 31.41 -5.64 5.84
N ASN A 603 30.50 -6.03 4.94
CA ASN A 603 29.59 -5.10 4.24
C ASN A 603 28.27 -4.84 4.99
N ILE A 604 28.12 -5.34 6.22
CA ILE A 604 26.91 -5.19 7.04
C ILE A 604 27.21 -4.28 8.22
N MET A 605 26.41 -3.22 8.34
CA MET A 605 26.41 -2.34 9.49
C MET A 605 25.17 -2.62 10.34
N ILE A 606 25.38 -2.95 11.62
CA ILE A 606 24.32 -3.10 12.62
C ILE A 606 24.38 -1.91 13.57
N TYR A 607 23.26 -1.20 13.69
CA TYR A 607 23.14 -0.04 14.58
C TYR A 607 22.75 -0.44 16.01
N ASP A 608 22.69 0.51 16.92
CA ASP A 608 22.22 0.24 18.28
C ASP A 608 20.72 -0.09 18.33
N PRO A 609 20.29 -1.04 19.18
CA PRO A 609 18.88 -1.27 19.47
C PRO A 609 18.22 -0.03 20.10
N VAL A 610 17.11 0.42 19.53
CA VAL A 610 16.36 1.58 20.00
C VAL A 610 14.88 1.28 20.17
N PRO A 611 14.17 1.96 21.10
CA PRO A 611 12.71 1.96 21.13
C PRO A 611 12.13 2.48 19.81
N MET A 612 11.04 1.88 19.33
CA MET A 612 10.29 2.42 18.20
C MET A 612 9.60 3.74 18.59
N LYS A 613 9.33 4.60 17.60
CA LYS A 613 8.61 5.89 17.81
C LYS A 613 7.28 5.73 18.56
N LEU A 614 6.53 4.67 18.24
CA LEU A 614 5.39 4.24 19.05
C LEU A 614 5.85 3.07 19.94
N ALA A 615 6.56 3.41 21.02
CA ALA A 615 7.26 2.47 21.88
C ALA A 615 6.35 1.46 22.59
N ARG A 616 5.05 1.75 22.76
CA ARG A 616 4.08 0.81 23.33
C ARG A 616 2.83 0.71 22.46
N LEU A 617 2.45 -0.51 22.08
CA LEU A 617 1.26 -0.84 21.31
C LEU A 617 0.57 -2.07 21.91
N ALA A 618 -0.72 -1.94 22.23
CA ALA A 618 -1.56 -3.05 22.69
C ALA A 618 -1.01 -3.82 23.92
N ASN A 619 -0.36 -3.12 24.86
CA ASN A 619 0.37 -3.65 26.03
C ASN A 619 1.71 -4.33 25.73
N LEU A 620 2.21 -4.22 24.50
CA LEU A 620 3.56 -4.65 24.16
C LEU A 620 4.44 -3.41 23.96
N GLU A 621 5.63 -3.46 24.52
CA GLU A 621 6.71 -2.52 24.32
C GLU A 621 7.56 -2.98 23.14
N ARG A 622 7.97 -2.04 22.29
CA ARG A 622 8.48 -2.32 20.94
C ARG A 622 9.83 -1.67 20.70
N GLY A 623 10.83 -2.49 20.44
CA GLY A 623 12.17 -2.08 20.03
C GLY A 623 12.47 -2.48 18.60
N GLN A 624 13.51 -1.87 18.05
CA GLN A 624 14.01 -2.20 16.72
C GLN A 624 15.53 -2.12 16.64
N LEU A 625 16.08 -2.85 15.66
CA LEU A 625 17.48 -2.93 15.34
C LEU A 625 17.64 -2.84 13.83
N LEU A 626 18.37 -1.84 13.35
CA LEU A 626 18.62 -1.62 11.93
C LEU A 626 19.89 -2.35 11.49
N ALA A 627 19.77 -3.14 10.43
CA ALA A 627 20.85 -3.67 9.63
C ALA A 627 20.88 -2.94 8.28
N GLU A 628 22.06 -2.49 7.86
CA GLU A 628 22.24 -1.71 6.64
C GLU A 628 23.44 -2.22 5.83
N SER A 629 23.35 -2.13 4.51
CA SER A 629 24.44 -2.42 3.59
C SER A 629 24.36 -1.58 2.34
N TYR A 630 25.49 -1.21 1.77
CA TYR A 630 25.57 -0.64 0.41
C TYR A 630 25.50 -1.71 -0.69
N SER A 631 25.45 -3.00 -0.33
CA SER A 631 25.35 -4.11 -1.27
C SER A 631 24.11 -4.96 -0.99
N ARG A 632 23.10 -4.87 -1.86
CA ARG A 632 21.88 -5.67 -1.74
C ARG A 632 22.19 -7.17 -1.74
N PRO A 633 23.08 -7.69 -2.61
CA PRO A 633 23.49 -9.10 -2.53
C PRO A 633 24.12 -9.47 -1.18
N ALA A 634 25.00 -8.62 -0.63
CA ALA A 634 25.62 -8.90 0.67
C ALA A 634 24.57 -8.98 1.80
N LEU A 635 23.64 -8.01 1.83
CA LEU A 635 22.53 -8.04 2.78
C LEU A 635 21.68 -9.30 2.63
N GLN A 636 21.34 -9.69 1.40
CA GLN A 636 20.51 -10.87 1.14
C GLN A 636 21.22 -12.20 1.47
N VAL A 637 22.55 -12.26 1.40
CA VAL A 637 23.33 -13.41 1.89
C VAL A 637 23.35 -13.46 3.42
N PHE A 638 23.48 -12.30 4.09
CA PHE A 638 23.54 -12.20 5.54
C PHE A 638 22.21 -12.55 6.24
N LEU A 639 21.08 -12.04 5.72
CA LEU A 639 19.79 -12.11 6.42
C LEU A 639 19.30 -13.53 6.79
N PRO A 640 19.41 -14.56 5.92
CA PRO A 640 19.02 -15.92 6.30
C PRO A 640 19.85 -16.48 7.45
N LEU A 641 21.17 -16.25 7.44
CA LEU A 641 22.10 -16.69 8.49
C LEU A 641 21.80 -15.99 9.81
N TRP A 642 21.55 -14.68 9.75
CA TRP A 642 21.18 -13.89 10.92
C TRP A 642 19.84 -14.35 11.50
N ARG A 643 18.83 -14.58 10.65
CA ARG A 643 17.52 -15.10 11.07
C ARG A 643 17.65 -16.44 11.79
N GLU A 644 18.40 -17.39 11.23
CA GLU A 644 18.61 -18.71 11.84
C GLU A 644 19.30 -18.59 13.21
N ALA A 645 20.32 -17.74 13.32
CA ALA A 645 20.98 -17.47 14.60
C ALA A 645 20.01 -16.82 15.62
N ILE A 646 19.13 -15.91 15.18
CA ILE A 646 18.09 -15.28 16.03
C ILE A 646 17.07 -16.31 16.52
N GLU A 647 16.66 -17.26 15.68
CA GLU A 647 15.76 -18.35 16.09
C GLU A 647 16.35 -19.20 17.24
N GLY A 648 17.68 -19.25 17.36
CA GLY A 648 18.39 -19.89 18.47
C GLY A 648 18.42 -19.10 19.78
N ILE A 649 18.00 -17.83 19.80
CA ILE A 649 17.98 -17.02 21.03
C ILE A 649 16.86 -17.51 21.96
N LYS A 650 17.22 -17.79 23.22
CA LYS A 650 16.23 -18.03 24.28
C LYS A 650 15.48 -16.74 24.60
N ALA A 651 14.29 -16.58 24.02
CA ALA A 651 13.43 -15.43 24.24
C ALA A 651 12.29 -15.75 25.23
N PRO A 652 11.76 -14.76 25.96
CA PRO A 652 10.53 -14.91 26.76
C PRO A 652 9.36 -15.38 25.89
N SER A 653 8.47 -16.21 26.44
CA SER A 653 7.36 -16.83 25.69
C SER A 653 6.36 -15.84 25.06
N LYS A 654 6.30 -14.61 25.57
CA LYS A 654 5.43 -13.54 25.06
C LYS A 654 6.13 -12.59 24.09
N LEU A 655 7.45 -12.73 23.89
CA LEU A 655 8.21 -11.92 22.94
C LEU A 655 7.87 -12.36 21.52
N ARG A 656 7.64 -11.39 20.64
CA ARG A 656 7.42 -11.60 19.21
C ARG A 656 8.47 -10.81 18.45
N TRP A 657 8.98 -11.37 17.37
CA TRP A 657 9.92 -10.67 16.52
C TRP A 657 9.67 -10.97 15.04
N HIS A 658 10.19 -10.10 14.19
CA HIS A 658 10.23 -10.31 12.74
C HIS A 658 11.33 -9.45 12.12
N ILE A 659 11.77 -9.83 10.93
CA ILE A 659 12.63 -9.02 10.08
C ILE A 659 11.77 -8.35 9.01
N GLU A 660 11.90 -7.04 8.84
CA GLU A 660 11.29 -6.27 7.76
C GLU A 660 12.39 -5.78 6.81
N VAL A 661 12.42 -6.32 5.59
CA VAL A 661 13.34 -5.91 4.53
C VAL A 661 12.76 -4.73 3.76
N ASP A 662 13.58 -3.74 3.42
CA ASP A 662 13.19 -2.48 2.77
C ASP A 662 12.01 -1.80 3.52
N PRO A 663 12.20 -1.40 4.81
CA PRO A 663 11.16 -0.77 5.60
C PRO A 663 10.74 0.59 5.01
N LEU A 664 9.47 0.95 5.16
CA LEU A 664 8.99 2.28 4.77
C LEU A 664 9.21 3.35 5.86
N GLU A 665 9.29 2.94 7.12
CA GLU A 665 9.39 3.81 8.29
C GLU A 665 10.23 3.17 9.41
N PHE A 666 10.77 4.03 10.28
CA PHE A 666 11.50 3.72 11.52
C PHE A 666 10.71 4.11 12.77
#